data_AF-A0AAW4UF36-F1
#
_entry.id   AF-A0AAW4UF36-F1
#
_cell.length_a   1.000
_cell.length_b   1.000
_cell.length_c   1.000
_cell.angle_alpha   90.00
_cell.angle_beta   90.00
_cell.angle_gamma   90.00
#
_symmetry.space_group_name_H-M   'P 1'
#
loop_
_entity.id
_entity.type
_entity.pdbx_description
1 polymer ?
#
loop_
_entity_poly.entity_id
_entity_poly.type
_entity_poly.pdbx_seq_one_letter_code
_entity_poly.pdbx_strand_id
1 'polypeptide(L)'
;MDEHDVVEAGTDLLFGDPKSVLKKIGLSILDKKQFEAIFVSAGKTVAEYEKDNTEQNDIRKILFCEETMRLLANEIRKSNSFDWLKDLDRCVNDLLSLSELDSINKARCKKHFEDIVIYQIKKLFPQRYGSYCLGDIHDNVNSLMASTQSSNETLNKILELMSQNDGEYNQKSPTTHEDWQDKSSYTLLEWHLERVEVDGIFAHKDSYTDDIIKLTETWQKERDEYPGWYIIPYNTAVELSMYTDENGLLQKHETEDIDVMLDFAYELCWRRIKTMLPYSEYEVFHLRQIWDKYYVKIKENAGGSDKIRKWFYIGQILLSDYRESMNWNEWQSLMDILTVYQDSGNNGKVDLMIERAKACYFKLDIPSLRRELDQCDIPEECYEQRLLVIGLDLECGKLEESLEKLKQLRQDLICKVDENNENYYLKSLEASVLQLLSICQQAYSLHKGKYEFEQMGIDEILEEIDRKKEFFNWESWKNNVAKELFNHCVDNQFEKETFELNRRTMTIGSYSRFGHAEGYQLYKVLEKLGVPFKCGCVTVISDMELPLIASIYDFNNRLGLFLLVRCSSTGTIEKLINRKFVMDLESGYIDDVIDILINAIEVNIGEIIAMGNGFSEYLAGHIRENVPILLQRFSSRASERMQKKELQFIQKIMSYRNIPPRFEVTQLMDKLLRQISERMKVKLLPLMMETEIVEQVTMHSRVDGSNGIDIFDCYFNKQGLDTLFEEYNVLIDEDVINWLLKDDWKSDYEWKTKVVRLKILDEYHLLSTKQHDEYVKLIWANIDEKTQLPKLTGYYLWVYETLPYIDESIPKLSVKNYFITYDIATDSNDLYLKQLTLLCANVELGYWNEKEVLIILNKISKYWYKIAENTANIMFEDNSRKAVYAIAAMLENCNSMISDEAREILIKLAHEMNEKGIYTKCFDIFILRDEQWERDVQENIFAMNESQSIDSLRAMEKYIKRYPDSVITSEMLEKIVKLIELRKEPGLLSAIWILHNLVYTKNTVIDTIGIERIDRLLFFLAELINYDNAAMKDIKHCIELRQACAALAFRLFDWKTVNCGKGVEKWREICKSSDEANEVRNQWIW
;
A
#
# COMPACT_ATOMS: atom_id res chain seq x y z
N MET A 1 -34.91 25.25 25.75
CA MET A 1 -35.32 23.87 25.42
C MET A 1 -36.44 24.04 24.43
N ASP A 2 -36.20 23.72 23.16
CA ASP A 2 -37.22 23.78 22.13
C ASP A 2 -38.19 22.59 22.30
N GLU A 3 -39.42 22.69 21.77
CA GLU A 3 -40.45 21.65 21.90
C GLU A 3 -39.97 20.28 21.37
N HIS A 4 -39.05 20.26 20.42
CA HIS A 4 -38.47 19.03 19.87
C HIS A 4 -37.56 18.29 20.87
N ASP A 5 -36.79 19.02 21.69
CA ASP A 5 -35.93 18.46 22.74
C ASP A 5 -36.77 17.88 23.90
N VAL A 6 -37.95 18.45 24.14
CA VAL A 6 -38.88 18.02 25.21
C VAL A 6 -39.61 16.74 24.81
N VAL A 7 -39.98 16.60 23.54
CA VAL A 7 -40.67 15.41 23.02
C VAL A 7 -39.72 14.22 22.96
N GLU A 8 -38.49 14.40 22.48
CA GLU A 8 -37.49 13.33 22.39
C GLU A 8 -37.03 12.86 23.79
N ALA A 9 -36.81 13.80 24.72
CA ALA A 9 -36.55 13.49 26.13
C ALA A 9 -37.74 12.83 26.84
N GLY A 10 -38.97 13.15 26.44
CA GLY A 10 -40.20 12.52 26.95
C GLY A 10 -40.34 11.06 26.53
N THR A 11 -39.97 10.71 25.29
CA THR A 11 -39.90 9.31 24.82
C THR A 11 -38.76 8.52 25.46
N ASP A 12 -37.58 9.12 25.62
CA ASP A 12 -36.42 8.44 26.24
C ASP A 12 -36.61 8.24 27.76
N LEU A 13 -37.38 9.10 28.46
CA LEU A 13 -37.74 8.90 29.87
C LEU A 13 -38.72 7.73 30.09
N LEU A 14 -39.48 7.35 29.07
CA LEU A 14 -40.42 6.22 29.13
C LEU A 14 -39.73 4.86 28.89
N PHE A 15 -38.52 4.83 28.31
CA PHE A 15 -37.85 3.60 27.88
C PHE A 15 -36.34 3.47 28.24
N GLY A 16 -35.70 4.44 28.89
CA GLY A 16 -34.25 4.44 29.18
C GLY A 16 -33.82 4.89 30.60
N ASP A 17 -32.53 4.68 30.94
CA ASP A 17 -31.93 5.00 32.26
C ASP A 17 -31.83 6.53 32.49
N PRO A 18 -32.41 7.08 33.57
CA PRO A 18 -32.34 8.51 33.93
C PRO A 18 -30.92 9.11 33.92
N LYS A 19 -29.88 8.32 34.22
CA LYS A 19 -28.48 8.79 34.17
C LYS A 19 -27.95 9.00 32.75
N SER A 20 -28.40 8.20 31.78
CA SER A 20 -28.05 8.39 30.36
C SER A 20 -28.72 9.63 29.76
N VAL A 21 -29.94 9.95 30.21
CA VAL A 21 -30.69 11.14 29.78
C VAL A 21 -30.02 12.42 30.29
N LEU A 22 -29.61 12.46 31.57
CA LEU A 22 -28.85 13.58 32.13
C LEU A 22 -27.47 13.76 31.45
N LYS A 23 -26.82 12.65 31.07
CA LYS A 23 -25.55 12.68 30.32
C LYS A 23 -25.73 13.17 28.88
N LYS A 24 -26.79 12.75 28.18
CA LYS A 24 -27.16 13.24 26.83
C LYS A 24 -27.53 14.72 26.85
N ILE A 25 -28.31 15.17 27.85
CA ILE A 25 -28.67 16.59 28.02
C ILE A 25 -27.42 17.42 28.35
N GLY A 26 -26.54 16.91 29.24
CA GLY A 26 -25.26 17.55 29.55
C GLY A 26 -24.35 17.69 28.33
N LEU A 27 -24.27 16.65 27.49
CA LEU A 27 -23.52 16.66 26.23
C LEU A 27 -24.15 17.59 25.19
N SER A 28 -25.48 17.63 25.04
CA SER A 28 -26.14 18.51 24.06
C SER A 28 -26.03 20.00 24.42
N ILE A 29 -25.96 20.33 25.72
CA ILE A 29 -25.68 21.68 26.23
C ILE A 29 -24.21 22.05 26.01
N LEU A 30 -23.28 21.10 26.20
CA LEU A 30 -21.86 21.30 25.94
C LEU A 30 -21.61 21.55 24.44
N ASP A 31 -22.22 20.73 23.58
CA ASP A 31 -22.17 20.85 22.12
C ASP A 31 -22.82 22.17 21.65
N LYS A 32 -23.89 22.62 22.31
CA LYS A 32 -24.49 23.94 22.02
C LYS A 32 -23.53 25.08 22.29
N LYS A 33 -22.89 25.08 23.46
CA LYS A 33 -21.92 26.13 23.81
C LYS A 33 -20.70 26.11 22.90
N GLN A 34 -20.21 24.93 22.52
CA GLN A 34 -19.12 24.81 21.56
C GLN A 34 -19.51 25.28 20.17
N PHE A 35 -20.72 24.96 19.71
CA PHE A 35 -21.22 25.42 18.40
C PHE A 35 -21.42 26.94 18.36
N GLU A 36 -22.02 27.54 19.38
CA GLU A 36 -22.14 29.01 19.48
C GLU A 36 -20.76 29.69 19.54
N ALA A 37 -19.79 29.09 20.24
CA ALA A 37 -18.45 29.65 20.37
C ALA A 37 -17.72 29.78 19.02
N ILE A 38 -17.98 28.87 18.06
CA ILE A 38 -17.41 28.96 16.70
C ILE A 38 -17.83 30.27 16.04
N PHE A 39 -19.14 30.57 16.03
CA PHE A 39 -19.68 31.75 15.38
C PHE A 39 -19.28 33.04 16.10
N VAL A 40 -19.25 33.03 17.44
CA VAL A 40 -18.80 34.19 18.23
C VAL A 40 -17.31 34.46 17.99
N SER A 41 -16.47 33.42 17.90
CA SER A 41 -15.04 33.57 17.59
C SER A 41 -14.81 34.07 16.17
N ALA A 42 -15.55 33.52 15.19
CA ALA A 42 -15.49 33.96 13.80
C ALA A 42 -15.93 35.43 13.68
N GLY A 43 -17.05 35.80 14.31
CA GLY A 43 -17.56 37.16 14.29
C GLY A 43 -16.60 38.16 14.95
N LYS A 44 -15.98 37.78 16.07
CA LYS A 44 -14.93 38.61 16.70
C LYS A 44 -13.73 38.82 15.78
N THR A 45 -13.31 37.78 15.07
CA THR A 45 -12.18 37.85 14.12
C THR A 45 -12.51 38.79 12.96
N VAL A 46 -13.70 38.67 12.37
CA VAL A 46 -14.19 39.53 11.29
C VAL A 46 -14.42 40.97 11.76
N ALA A 47 -14.88 41.17 12.99
CA ALA A 47 -15.07 42.49 13.59
C ALA A 47 -13.75 43.23 13.86
N GLU A 48 -12.63 42.51 13.99
CA GLU A 48 -11.29 43.06 14.20
C GLU A 48 -10.45 43.13 12.92
N TYR A 49 -10.95 42.57 11.81
CA TYR A 49 -10.34 42.58 10.49
C TYR A 49 -10.28 44.02 9.97
N GLU A 50 -9.07 44.53 9.68
CA GLU A 50 -8.79 45.93 9.24
C GLU A 50 -9.16 47.02 10.29
N LYS A 51 -8.18 47.39 11.14
CA LYS A 51 -8.31 48.50 12.11
C LYS A 51 -8.10 49.86 11.44
N ASP A 52 -9.11 50.31 10.71
CA ASP A 52 -8.95 51.52 9.88
C ASP A 52 -9.45 52.80 10.55
N ASN A 53 -10.00 52.71 11.78
CA ASN A 53 -10.72 53.80 12.47
C ASN A 53 -11.77 54.52 11.59
N THR A 54 -12.36 53.82 10.63
CA THR A 54 -13.44 54.31 9.76
C THR A 54 -14.81 53.88 10.27
N GLU A 55 -15.89 54.55 9.84
CA GLU A 55 -17.28 54.16 10.15
C GLU A 55 -17.60 52.70 9.74
N GLN A 56 -16.93 52.18 8.71
CA GLN A 56 -17.05 50.77 8.27
C GLN A 56 -16.60 49.78 9.37
N ASN A 57 -15.60 50.13 10.18
CA ASN A 57 -15.14 49.30 11.29
C ASN A 57 -16.19 49.20 12.41
N ASP A 58 -16.83 50.33 12.76
CA ASP A 58 -17.86 50.35 13.78
C ASP A 58 -19.12 49.58 13.32
N ILE A 59 -19.47 49.69 12.03
CA ILE A 59 -20.56 48.90 11.42
C ILE A 59 -20.24 47.39 11.48
N ARG A 60 -19.02 46.96 11.14
CA ARG A 60 -18.59 45.54 11.25
C ARG A 60 -18.70 45.02 12.69
N LYS A 61 -18.26 45.80 13.68
CA LYS A 61 -18.35 45.42 15.10
C LYS A 61 -19.78 45.26 15.60
N ILE A 62 -20.72 46.05 15.07
CA ILE A 62 -22.14 45.93 15.40
C ILE A 62 -22.73 44.67 14.73
N LEU A 63 -22.44 44.45 13.45
CA LEU A 63 -22.95 43.31 12.68
C LEU A 63 -22.48 41.96 13.23
N PHE A 64 -21.19 41.85 13.52
CA PHE A 64 -20.57 40.61 13.99
C PHE A 64 -20.39 40.57 15.52
N CYS A 65 -21.22 41.33 16.25
CA CYS A 65 -21.22 41.29 17.71
C CYS A 65 -21.69 39.92 18.23
N GLU A 66 -21.32 39.62 19.47
CA GLU A 66 -21.60 38.33 20.10
C GLU A 66 -23.08 37.94 20.08
N GLU A 67 -23.99 38.90 20.29
CA GLU A 67 -25.43 38.65 20.32
C GLU A 67 -25.95 38.18 18.95
N THR A 68 -25.58 38.88 17.87
CA THR A 68 -25.93 38.52 16.50
C THR A 68 -25.35 37.16 16.11
N MET A 69 -24.09 36.89 16.50
CA MET A 69 -23.43 35.61 16.19
C MET A 69 -24.07 34.43 16.91
N ARG A 70 -24.54 34.63 18.15
CA ARG A 70 -25.30 33.59 18.88
C ARG A 70 -26.67 33.33 18.25
N LEU A 71 -27.35 34.36 17.74
CA LEU A 71 -28.61 34.19 17.01
C LEU A 71 -28.38 33.41 15.71
N LEU A 72 -27.37 33.80 14.93
CA LEU A 72 -26.98 33.13 13.69
C LEU A 72 -26.60 31.65 13.96
N ALA A 73 -25.81 31.38 14.98
CA ALA A 73 -25.44 30.02 15.37
C ALA A 73 -26.66 29.16 15.75
N ASN A 74 -27.66 29.73 16.43
CA ASN A 74 -28.87 29.02 16.80
C ASN A 74 -29.75 28.70 15.58
N GLU A 75 -29.82 29.61 14.60
CA GLU A 75 -30.55 29.36 13.35
C GLU A 75 -29.86 28.26 12.51
N ILE A 76 -28.54 28.34 12.32
CA ILE A 76 -27.79 27.30 11.59
C ILE A 76 -27.80 25.96 12.32
N ARG A 77 -27.87 25.96 13.66
CA ARG A 77 -27.99 24.73 14.43
C ARG A 77 -29.29 23.99 14.13
N LYS A 78 -30.40 24.71 13.88
CA LYS A 78 -31.71 24.14 13.52
C LYS A 78 -31.76 23.64 12.07
N SER A 79 -30.86 24.12 11.21
CA SER A 79 -30.76 23.65 9.83
C SER A 79 -30.47 22.16 9.73
N ASN A 80 -31.05 21.54 8.69
CA ASN A 80 -30.77 20.17 8.31
C ASN A 80 -29.26 19.96 8.14
N SER A 81 -28.74 18.82 8.62
CA SER A 81 -27.32 18.45 8.51
C SER A 81 -26.81 18.36 7.06
N PHE A 82 -27.70 18.28 6.07
CA PHE A 82 -27.39 18.28 4.65
C PHE A 82 -27.38 19.69 4.02
N ASP A 83 -28.07 20.66 4.60
CA ASP A 83 -28.32 21.98 3.98
C ASP A 83 -27.73 23.17 4.73
N TRP A 84 -27.12 22.93 5.90
CA TRP A 84 -26.67 23.99 6.80
C TRP A 84 -25.67 24.98 6.18
N LEU A 85 -24.92 24.58 5.15
CA LEU A 85 -24.01 25.45 4.40
C LEU A 85 -24.77 26.41 3.47
N LYS A 86 -25.83 25.95 2.81
CA LYS A 86 -26.74 26.79 2.02
C LYS A 86 -27.48 27.78 2.93
N ASP A 87 -27.91 27.31 4.10
CA ASP A 87 -28.54 28.17 5.11
C ASP A 87 -27.54 29.18 5.73
N LEU A 88 -26.28 28.79 5.92
CA LEU A 88 -25.21 29.69 6.37
C LEU A 88 -25.00 30.82 5.37
N ASP A 89 -24.80 30.48 4.09
CA ASP A 89 -24.63 31.46 3.01
C ASP A 89 -25.83 32.43 2.96
N ARG A 90 -27.05 31.90 2.99
CA ARG A 90 -28.27 32.72 3.01
C ARG A 90 -28.31 33.65 4.21
N CYS A 91 -28.12 33.14 5.43
CA CYS A 91 -28.25 33.94 6.63
C CYS A 91 -27.15 34.99 6.76
N VAL A 92 -25.93 34.71 6.29
CA VAL A 92 -24.84 35.70 6.23
C VAL A 92 -25.11 36.76 5.16
N ASN A 93 -25.63 36.37 3.98
CA ASN A 93 -26.08 37.32 2.96
C ASN A 93 -27.18 38.23 3.49
N ASP A 94 -28.18 37.68 4.18
CA ASP A 94 -29.29 38.44 4.78
C ASP A 94 -28.76 39.44 5.80
N LEU A 95 -27.87 38.99 6.70
CA LEU A 95 -27.21 39.83 7.70
C LEU A 95 -26.45 41.01 7.05
N LEU A 96 -25.71 40.74 5.97
CA LEU A 96 -24.93 41.76 5.28
C LEU A 96 -25.79 42.67 4.40
N SER A 97 -26.88 42.16 3.82
CA SER A 97 -27.77 42.95 2.95
C SER A 97 -28.43 44.12 3.69
N LEU A 98 -28.67 43.95 5.00
CA LEU A 98 -29.25 44.95 5.89
C LEU A 98 -28.23 45.98 6.39
N SER A 99 -26.95 45.84 6.04
CA SER A 99 -25.89 46.76 6.47
C SER A 99 -25.58 47.88 5.48
N GLU A 100 -25.08 49.00 6.00
CA GLU A 100 -24.50 50.10 5.20
C GLU A 100 -23.03 49.86 4.81
N LEU A 101 -22.53 48.62 4.92
CA LEU A 101 -21.19 48.27 4.43
C LEU A 101 -21.10 48.45 2.91
N ASP A 102 -19.95 48.88 2.41
CA ASP A 102 -19.70 48.93 0.97
C ASP A 102 -19.63 47.51 0.35
N SER A 103 -19.76 47.41 -0.97
CA SER A 103 -19.85 46.12 -1.67
C SER A 103 -18.59 45.26 -1.50
N ILE A 104 -17.41 45.87 -1.38
CA ILE A 104 -16.14 45.16 -1.22
C ILE A 104 -16.04 44.62 0.21
N ASN A 105 -16.36 45.45 1.21
CA ASN A 105 -16.37 45.04 2.61
C ASN A 105 -17.43 43.96 2.89
N LYS A 106 -18.60 44.03 2.25
CA LYS A 106 -19.61 42.96 2.32
C LYS A 106 -19.07 41.63 1.80
N ALA A 107 -18.47 41.64 0.61
CA ALA A 107 -17.89 40.42 0.02
C ALA A 107 -16.76 39.83 0.88
N ARG A 108 -15.88 40.68 1.41
CA ARG A 108 -14.76 40.27 2.29
C ARG A 108 -15.24 39.71 3.62
N CYS A 109 -16.15 40.40 4.30
CA CYS A 109 -16.69 39.94 5.59
C CYS A 109 -17.43 38.62 5.45
N LYS A 110 -18.21 38.45 4.37
CA LYS A 110 -18.90 37.21 4.06
C LYS A 110 -17.93 36.04 3.94
N LYS A 111 -16.97 36.15 3.01
CA LYS A 111 -16.00 35.10 2.71
C LYS A 111 -15.22 34.69 3.96
N HIS A 112 -14.67 35.68 4.67
CA HIS A 112 -13.85 35.42 5.86
C HIS A 112 -14.67 34.78 7.00
N PHE A 113 -15.90 35.21 7.21
CA PHE A 113 -16.77 34.64 8.23
C PHE A 113 -17.13 33.19 7.93
N GLU A 114 -17.56 32.91 6.69
CA GLU A 114 -17.97 31.57 6.25
C GLU A 114 -16.79 30.59 6.31
N ASP A 115 -15.61 30.98 5.83
CA ASP A 115 -14.41 30.13 5.82
C ASP A 115 -14.01 29.68 7.24
N ILE A 116 -14.01 30.60 8.21
CA ILE A 116 -13.70 30.28 9.62
C ILE A 116 -14.74 29.32 10.18
N VAL A 117 -16.03 29.59 9.96
CA VAL A 117 -17.13 28.76 10.48
C VAL A 117 -17.06 27.35 9.88
N ILE A 118 -16.86 27.24 8.57
CA ILE A 118 -16.77 25.96 7.85
C ILE A 118 -15.56 25.16 8.35
N TYR A 119 -14.39 25.78 8.46
CA TYR A 119 -13.17 25.14 8.95
C TYR A 119 -13.34 24.60 10.38
N GLN A 120 -13.89 25.41 11.29
CA GLN A 120 -14.07 24.99 12.68
C GLN A 120 -15.16 23.91 12.81
N ILE A 121 -16.23 23.95 12.02
CA ILE A 121 -17.24 22.88 11.98
C ILE A 121 -16.65 21.59 11.41
N LYS A 122 -15.83 21.65 10.36
CA LYS A 122 -15.11 20.48 9.83
C LYS A 122 -14.21 19.84 10.90
N LYS A 123 -13.55 20.65 11.73
CA LYS A 123 -12.63 20.21 12.78
C LYS A 123 -13.33 19.65 14.01
N LEU A 124 -14.36 20.33 14.50
CA LEU A 124 -15.02 20.03 15.78
C LEU A 124 -16.29 19.19 15.63
N PHE A 125 -16.94 19.23 14.46
CA PHE A 125 -18.18 18.51 14.15
C PHE A 125 -18.08 17.75 12.81
N PRO A 126 -17.11 16.84 12.64
CA PRO A 126 -16.81 16.19 11.36
C PRO A 126 -17.98 15.38 10.80
N GLN A 127 -18.86 14.85 11.65
CA GLN A 127 -20.06 14.14 11.19
C GLN A 127 -21.06 15.07 10.48
N ARG A 128 -21.27 16.30 10.99
CA ARG A 128 -22.18 17.28 10.38
C ARG A 128 -21.65 17.79 9.04
N TYR A 129 -20.32 17.94 8.92
CA TYR A 129 -19.68 18.26 7.66
C TYR A 129 -19.76 17.09 6.66
N GLY A 130 -19.56 15.85 7.13
CA GLY A 130 -19.70 14.64 6.32
C GLY A 130 -21.12 14.45 5.76
N SER A 131 -22.16 14.74 6.55
CA SER A 131 -23.55 14.72 6.07
C SER A 131 -23.79 15.70 4.93
N TYR A 132 -23.29 16.95 5.02
CA TYR A 132 -23.36 17.89 3.90
C TYR A 132 -22.68 17.34 2.63
N CYS A 133 -21.47 16.80 2.74
CA CYS A 133 -20.78 16.20 1.58
C CYS A 133 -21.59 15.06 0.94
N LEU A 134 -22.28 14.25 1.74
CA LEU A 134 -23.17 13.19 1.23
C LEU A 134 -24.42 13.75 0.53
N GLY A 135 -24.99 14.84 1.04
CA GLY A 135 -26.11 15.54 0.41
C GLY A 135 -25.70 16.18 -0.92
N ASP A 136 -24.54 16.82 -0.95
CA ASP A 136 -23.98 17.43 -2.17
C ASP A 136 -23.67 16.37 -3.24
N ILE A 137 -23.12 15.22 -2.84
CA ILE A 137 -22.97 14.06 -3.73
C ILE A 137 -24.32 13.57 -4.26
N HIS A 138 -25.36 13.48 -3.40
CA HIS A 138 -26.69 13.04 -3.81
C HIS A 138 -27.37 14.01 -4.78
N ASP A 139 -27.31 15.32 -4.51
CA ASP A 139 -27.85 16.38 -5.37
C ASP A 139 -27.11 16.41 -6.72
N ASN A 140 -25.77 16.29 -6.72
CA ASN A 140 -24.96 16.22 -7.93
C ASN A 140 -25.28 14.96 -8.76
N VAL A 141 -25.46 13.81 -8.11
CA VAL A 141 -25.87 12.56 -8.76
C VAL A 141 -27.28 12.65 -9.34
N ASN A 142 -28.22 13.29 -8.65
CA ASN A 142 -29.58 13.51 -9.17
C ASN A 142 -29.61 14.51 -10.33
N SER A 143 -28.79 15.56 -10.29
CA SER A 143 -28.60 16.51 -11.39
C SER A 143 -28.00 15.83 -12.63
N LEU A 144 -27.00 14.97 -12.43
CA LEU A 144 -26.42 14.11 -13.46
C LEU A 144 -27.46 13.13 -14.04
N MET A 145 -28.30 12.52 -13.20
CA MET A 145 -29.39 11.65 -13.66
C MET A 145 -30.44 12.42 -14.47
N ALA A 146 -30.83 13.62 -14.03
CA ALA A 146 -31.77 14.47 -14.76
C ALA A 146 -31.20 14.96 -16.11
N SER A 147 -29.91 15.32 -16.12
CA SER A 147 -29.17 15.64 -17.35
C SER A 147 -29.11 14.43 -18.29
N THR A 148 -28.81 13.25 -17.78
CA THR A 148 -28.76 12.00 -18.55
C THR A 148 -30.14 11.63 -19.12
N GLN A 149 -31.19 11.86 -18.34
CA GLN A 149 -32.58 11.62 -18.77
C GLN A 149 -33.00 12.62 -19.86
N SER A 150 -32.62 13.89 -19.75
CA SER A 150 -32.82 14.90 -20.79
C SER A 150 -32.02 14.59 -22.06
N SER A 151 -30.76 14.16 -21.93
CA SER A 151 -29.94 13.70 -23.04
C SER A 151 -30.55 12.49 -23.73
N ASN A 152 -31.08 11.51 -22.98
CA ASN A 152 -31.77 10.34 -23.52
C ASN A 152 -33.09 10.69 -24.21
N GLU A 153 -33.87 11.64 -23.69
CA GLU A 153 -35.06 12.16 -24.38
C GLU A 153 -34.70 12.87 -25.69
N THR A 154 -33.58 13.61 -25.69
CA THR A 154 -33.06 14.28 -26.90
C THR A 154 -32.58 13.26 -27.93
N LEU A 155 -31.89 12.21 -27.48
CA LEU A 155 -31.41 11.11 -28.33
C LEU A 155 -32.57 10.27 -28.89
N ASN A 156 -33.63 10.06 -28.10
CA ASN A 156 -34.86 9.40 -28.55
C ASN A 156 -35.63 10.25 -29.58
N LYS A 157 -35.68 11.59 -29.39
CA LYS A 157 -36.23 12.50 -30.42
C LYS A 157 -35.39 12.50 -31.70
N ILE A 158 -34.07 12.45 -31.58
CA ILE A 158 -33.15 12.35 -32.74
C ILE A 158 -33.36 11.00 -33.44
N LEU A 159 -33.53 9.90 -32.70
CA LEU A 159 -33.85 8.58 -33.26
C LEU A 159 -35.23 8.53 -33.93
N GLU A 160 -36.26 9.17 -33.35
CA GLU A 160 -37.57 9.32 -33.98
C GLU A 160 -37.47 10.14 -35.28
N LEU A 161 -36.69 11.23 -35.28
CA LEU A 161 -36.45 12.06 -36.47
C LEU A 161 -35.65 11.32 -37.55
N MET A 162 -34.68 10.47 -37.16
CA MET A 162 -33.93 9.63 -38.09
C MET A 162 -34.80 8.52 -38.68
N SER A 163 -35.73 7.93 -37.90
CA SER A 163 -36.66 6.90 -38.39
C SER A 163 -37.70 7.42 -39.40
N GLN A 164 -37.89 8.73 -39.49
CA GLN A 164 -38.82 9.37 -40.44
C GLN A 164 -38.16 9.75 -41.78
N ASN A 165 -36.83 9.65 -41.91
CA ASN A 165 -36.07 10.17 -43.07
C ASN A 165 -35.31 9.09 -43.88
N ASP A 166 -35.67 7.80 -43.77
CA ASP A 166 -35.08 6.70 -44.55
C ASP A 166 -35.45 6.67 -46.05
N GLY A 167 -35.73 7.84 -46.63
CA GLY A 167 -35.89 8.00 -48.06
C GLY A 167 -35.26 9.31 -48.50
N GLU A 168 -34.26 9.20 -49.37
CA GLU A 168 -33.71 10.24 -50.25
C GLU A 168 -32.42 11.00 -49.83
N TYR A 169 -31.36 10.62 -50.57
CA TYR A 169 -30.27 11.43 -51.15
C TYR A 169 -28.92 11.59 -50.44
N ASN A 170 -27.94 10.91 -51.06
CA ASN A 170 -26.55 11.31 -51.25
C ASN A 170 -26.42 12.81 -51.58
N GLN A 171 -25.76 13.59 -50.72
CA GLN A 171 -24.82 14.64 -51.12
C GLN A 171 -24.01 15.14 -49.90
N LYS A 172 -22.72 15.38 -50.17
CA LYS A 172 -21.68 15.92 -49.28
C LYS A 172 -22.22 16.84 -48.18
N SER A 173 -21.86 16.57 -46.93
CA SER A 173 -22.03 17.48 -45.80
C SER A 173 -20.69 17.65 -45.08
N PRO A 174 -20.32 18.87 -44.68
CA PRO A 174 -19.08 19.15 -43.95
C PRO A 174 -19.17 18.55 -42.55
N THR A 175 -18.06 17.99 -42.07
CA THR A 175 -17.86 17.59 -40.68
C THR A 175 -17.93 18.84 -39.79
N THR A 176 -19.12 19.13 -39.25
CA THR A 176 -19.25 19.96 -38.05
C THR A 176 -18.85 19.12 -36.85
N HIS A 177 -17.62 19.33 -36.36
CA HIS A 177 -17.30 19.14 -34.96
C HIS A 177 -18.25 20.03 -34.15
N GLU A 178 -19.08 19.45 -33.29
CA GLU A 178 -19.73 20.24 -32.24
C GLU A 178 -18.64 20.63 -31.24
N ASP A 179 -18.16 21.87 -31.39
CA ASP A 179 -17.39 22.56 -30.38
C ASP A 179 -18.17 22.57 -29.07
N TRP A 180 -17.67 21.82 -28.08
CA TRP A 180 -17.92 22.14 -26.68
C TRP A 180 -17.12 23.39 -26.35
N GLN A 181 -17.58 24.54 -26.84
CA GLN A 181 -17.10 25.85 -26.41
C GLN A 181 -17.49 26.03 -24.93
N ASP A 182 -16.54 25.74 -24.07
CA ASP A 182 -16.48 26.32 -22.75
C ASP A 182 -16.51 27.85 -22.92
N LYS A 183 -17.53 28.53 -22.40
CA LYS A 183 -17.66 29.99 -22.49
C LYS A 183 -16.66 30.65 -21.54
N SER A 184 -15.38 30.52 -21.83
CA SER A 184 -14.32 31.37 -21.29
C SER A 184 -13.83 32.29 -22.41
N SER A 185 -13.82 33.58 -22.16
CA SER A 185 -13.62 34.66 -23.14
C SER A 185 -12.14 34.89 -23.52
N TYR A 186 -11.35 33.82 -23.71
CA TYR A 186 -9.92 33.93 -24.00
C TYR A 186 -9.59 33.36 -25.38
N THR A 187 -9.11 34.21 -26.30
CA THR A 187 -8.57 33.79 -27.60
C THR A 187 -7.16 33.24 -27.42
N LEU A 188 -7.01 31.90 -27.41
CA LEU A 188 -5.72 31.22 -27.54
C LEU A 188 -5.14 31.48 -28.93
N LEU A 189 -3.81 31.60 -29.05
CA LEU A 189 -3.13 31.62 -30.36
C LEU A 189 -3.41 30.30 -31.11
N GLU A 190 -3.85 30.39 -32.35
CA GLU A 190 -4.07 29.23 -33.22
C GLU A 190 -2.74 28.75 -33.81
N TRP A 191 -2.42 27.47 -33.64
CA TRP A 191 -1.33 26.80 -34.34
C TRP A 191 -1.96 25.83 -35.33
N HIS A 192 -1.77 26.10 -36.62
CA HIS A 192 -2.41 25.32 -37.68
C HIS A 192 -1.62 24.03 -37.93
N LEU A 193 -2.29 22.89 -37.77
CA LEU A 193 -1.74 21.57 -38.03
C LEU A 193 -2.42 20.95 -39.25
N GLU A 194 -1.63 20.40 -40.17
CA GLU A 194 -2.12 19.77 -41.40
C GLU A 194 -2.08 18.24 -41.25
N ARG A 195 -3.23 17.59 -41.41
CA ARG A 195 -3.26 16.13 -41.54
C ARG A 195 -2.77 15.72 -42.92
N VAL A 196 -1.55 15.20 -42.98
CA VAL A 196 -0.95 14.69 -44.22
C VAL A 196 -1.39 13.24 -44.44
N GLU A 197 -2.08 12.97 -45.54
CA GLU A 197 -2.31 11.59 -46.01
C GLU A 197 -1.07 11.06 -46.74
N VAL A 198 -0.57 9.91 -46.29
CA VAL A 198 0.50 9.11 -46.90
C VAL A 198 0.06 7.64 -46.98
N ASP A 199 0.68 6.86 -47.86
CA ASP A 199 0.36 5.42 -48.01
C ASP A 199 1.00 4.56 -46.89
N GLY A 200 1.90 5.13 -46.09
CA GLY A 200 2.47 4.55 -44.88
C GLY A 200 3.31 3.29 -45.15
N ILE A 201 3.36 2.34 -44.20
CA ILE A 201 4.13 1.07 -44.35
C ILE A 201 3.61 0.21 -45.54
N PHE A 202 2.36 0.38 -45.94
CA PHE A 202 1.72 -0.43 -46.99
C PHE A 202 1.90 0.12 -48.40
N ALA A 203 2.61 1.25 -48.57
CA ALA A 203 2.92 1.82 -49.86
C ALA A 203 3.77 0.88 -50.75
N HIS A 204 3.74 1.08 -52.07
CA HIS A 204 4.68 0.40 -52.97
C HIS A 204 6.12 0.86 -52.71
N LYS A 205 7.12 0.00 -52.97
CA LYS A 205 8.54 0.22 -52.65
C LYS A 205 9.12 1.58 -53.10
N ASP A 206 8.57 2.16 -54.16
CA ASP A 206 9.02 3.42 -54.75
C ASP A 206 8.36 4.67 -54.10
N SER A 207 7.45 4.51 -53.13
CA SER A 207 6.65 5.59 -52.51
C SER A 207 7.15 6.02 -51.11
N TYR A 208 7.92 5.17 -50.42
CA TYR A 208 8.27 5.43 -49.01
C TYR A 208 9.17 6.65 -48.83
N THR A 209 10.15 6.83 -49.71
CA THR A 209 11.07 7.97 -49.65
C THR A 209 10.31 9.29 -49.81
N ASP A 210 9.35 9.32 -50.74
CA ASP A 210 8.51 10.49 -50.99
C ASP A 210 7.60 10.79 -49.79
N ASP A 211 7.01 9.76 -49.17
CA ASP A 211 6.20 9.91 -47.95
C ASP A 211 7.04 10.45 -46.77
N ILE A 212 8.25 9.90 -46.56
CA ILE A 212 9.17 10.35 -45.50
C ILE A 212 9.57 11.82 -45.71
N ILE A 213 9.95 12.19 -46.94
CA ILE A 213 10.34 13.57 -47.27
C ILE A 213 9.16 14.51 -47.06
N LYS A 214 7.99 14.16 -47.60
CA LYS A 214 6.77 14.98 -47.50
C LYS A 214 6.38 15.22 -46.04
N LEU A 215 6.36 14.17 -45.21
CA LEU A 215 6.06 14.30 -43.78
C LEU A 215 7.11 15.16 -43.07
N THR A 216 8.39 14.93 -43.35
CA THR A 216 9.50 15.69 -42.73
C THR A 216 9.37 17.18 -43.05
N GLU A 217 9.12 17.54 -44.32
CA GLU A 217 8.96 18.93 -44.75
C GLU A 217 7.74 19.58 -44.10
N THR A 218 6.58 18.90 -44.07
CA THR A 218 5.38 19.42 -43.42
C THR A 218 5.59 19.61 -41.92
N TRP A 219 6.12 18.60 -41.23
CA TRP A 219 6.34 18.67 -39.78
C TRP A 219 7.39 19.69 -39.40
N GLN A 220 8.44 19.85 -40.21
CA GLN A 220 9.43 20.91 -40.03
C GLN A 220 8.77 22.30 -40.15
N LYS A 221 7.92 22.51 -41.16
CA LYS A 221 7.19 23.77 -41.32
C LYS A 221 6.28 24.06 -40.12
N GLU A 222 5.54 23.07 -39.64
CA GLU A 222 4.69 23.20 -38.44
C GLU A 222 5.52 23.53 -37.18
N ARG A 223 6.71 22.93 -37.03
CA ARG A 223 7.66 23.22 -35.95
C ARG A 223 8.22 24.64 -36.04
N ASP A 224 8.54 25.12 -37.23
CA ASP A 224 9.04 26.47 -37.47
C ASP A 224 7.95 27.54 -37.22
N GLU A 225 6.68 27.18 -37.42
CA GLU A 225 5.50 28.01 -37.11
C GLU A 225 5.02 27.87 -35.65
N TYR A 226 5.69 27.06 -34.83
CA TYR A 226 5.29 26.81 -33.44
C TYR A 226 5.29 28.10 -32.61
N PRO A 227 4.15 28.47 -31.98
CA PRO A 227 4.01 29.71 -31.21
C PRO A 227 4.92 29.83 -29.98
N GLY A 228 5.55 28.74 -29.56
CA GLY A 228 6.55 28.75 -28.48
C GLY A 228 6.02 28.38 -27.11
N TRP A 229 4.87 27.69 -26.97
CA TRP A 229 4.44 27.19 -25.67
C TRP A 229 5.54 26.41 -24.94
N TYR A 230 5.66 26.59 -23.62
CA TYR A 230 6.51 25.71 -22.83
C TYR A 230 5.84 24.33 -22.71
N ILE A 231 4.58 24.34 -22.27
CA ILE A 231 3.65 23.20 -22.28
C ILE A 231 2.48 23.58 -23.19
N ILE A 232 2.25 22.78 -24.23
CA ILE A 232 1.16 23.03 -25.18
C ILE A 232 -0.22 22.89 -24.50
N PRO A 233 -1.28 23.54 -24.99
CA PRO A 233 -2.63 23.30 -24.50
C PRO A 233 -3.07 21.84 -24.74
N TYR A 234 -3.88 21.28 -23.84
CA TYR A 234 -4.30 19.86 -23.90
C TYR A 234 -4.95 19.49 -25.24
N ASN A 235 -5.93 20.27 -25.72
CA ASN A 235 -6.63 19.97 -26.97
C ASN A 235 -5.69 20.01 -28.19
N THR A 236 -4.75 20.96 -28.21
CA THR A 236 -3.69 21.05 -29.23
C THR A 236 -2.75 19.85 -29.16
N ALA A 237 -2.44 19.35 -27.95
CA ALA A 237 -1.65 18.13 -27.77
C ALA A 237 -2.35 16.89 -28.32
N VAL A 238 -3.66 16.78 -28.09
CA VAL A 238 -4.50 15.71 -28.63
C VAL A 238 -4.53 15.76 -30.16
N GLU A 239 -4.76 16.93 -30.74
CA GLU A 239 -4.74 17.13 -32.20
C GLU A 239 -3.38 16.79 -32.80
N LEU A 240 -2.29 17.31 -32.23
CA LEU A 240 -0.93 16.99 -32.66
C LEU A 240 -0.64 15.49 -32.56
N SER A 241 -1.12 14.83 -31.49
CA SER A 241 -1.00 13.39 -31.32
C SER A 241 -1.71 12.63 -32.43
N MET A 242 -2.94 13.01 -32.77
CA MET A 242 -3.72 12.39 -33.85
C MET A 242 -3.04 12.54 -35.22
N TYR A 243 -2.27 13.61 -35.43
CA TYR A 243 -1.55 13.86 -36.69
C TYR A 243 -0.10 13.38 -36.65
N THR A 244 0.28 12.62 -35.61
CA THR A 244 1.61 12.03 -35.46
C THR A 244 1.49 10.50 -35.51
N ASP A 245 1.01 9.98 -36.64
CA ASP A 245 0.68 8.55 -36.79
C ASP A 245 1.35 7.93 -38.02
N GLU A 246 2.70 7.87 -38.04
CA GLU A 246 3.48 7.22 -39.11
C GLU A 246 4.81 6.64 -38.59
N ASN A 247 4.87 6.23 -37.32
CA ASN A 247 6.09 5.72 -36.67
C ASN A 247 6.68 4.47 -37.36
N GLY A 248 5.84 3.72 -38.07
CA GLY A 248 6.22 2.55 -38.85
C GLY A 248 7.20 2.81 -39.99
N LEU A 249 7.39 4.06 -40.41
CA LEU A 249 8.41 4.43 -41.40
C LEU A 249 9.83 4.39 -40.83
N LEU A 250 10.01 4.40 -39.49
CA LEU A 250 11.33 4.34 -38.86
C LEU A 250 12.17 3.11 -39.28
N GLN A 251 11.53 1.96 -39.56
CA GLN A 251 12.24 0.75 -40.02
C GLN A 251 12.93 0.91 -41.38
N LYS A 252 12.56 1.92 -42.18
CA LYS A 252 13.11 2.12 -43.53
C LYS A 252 14.56 2.63 -43.53
N HIS A 253 15.15 2.83 -42.35
CA HIS A 253 16.58 3.08 -42.18
C HIS A 253 17.52 2.01 -42.76
N GLU A 254 16.99 0.84 -43.15
CA GLU A 254 17.76 -0.21 -43.84
C GLU A 254 17.94 0.05 -45.33
N THR A 255 17.02 0.78 -45.96
CA THR A 255 16.99 1.00 -47.41
C THR A 255 17.20 2.46 -47.79
N GLU A 256 16.77 3.39 -46.95
CA GLU A 256 16.84 4.82 -47.21
C GLU A 256 18.16 5.47 -46.75
N ASP A 257 18.44 6.66 -47.28
CA ASP A 257 19.58 7.46 -46.85
C ASP A 257 19.46 7.86 -45.37
N ILE A 258 20.53 7.64 -44.61
CA ILE A 258 20.53 7.86 -43.17
C ILE A 258 20.38 9.34 -42.78
N ASP A 259 20.81 10.29 -43.62
CA ASP A 259 20.58 11.72 -43.38
C ASP A 259 19.09 12.06 -43.48
N VAL A 260 18.37 11.45 -44.42
CA VAL A 260 16.90 11.62 -44.58
C VAL A 260 16.17 11.02 -43.37
N MET A 261 16.57 9.81 -42.96
CA MET A 261 15.98 9.15 -41.80
C MET A 261 16.24 9.89 -40.49
N LEU A 262 17.41 10.53 -40.34
CA LEU A 262 17.71 11.32 -39.16
C LEU A 262 16.80 12.55 -39.05
N ASP A 263 16.51 13.24 -40.16
CA ASP A 263 15.58 14.38 -40.14
C ASP A 263 14.17 13.93 -39.78
N PHE A 264 13.68 12.86 -40.40
CA PHE A 264 12.37 12.29 -40.09
C PHE A 264 12.26 11.88 -38.61
N ALA A 265 13.26 11.15 -38.10
CA ALA A 265 13.31 10.73 -36.71
C ALA A 265 13.33 11.93 -35.76
N TYR A 266 14.05 13.00 -36.11
CA TYR A 266 14.12 14.22 -35.32
C TYR A 266 12.75 14.92 -35.23
N GLU A 267 12.04 15.09 -36.35
CA GLU A 267 10.72 15.71 -36.35
C GLU A 267 9.69 14.86 -35.58
N LEU A 268 9.71 13.54 -35.77
CA LEU A 268 8.86 12.61 -35.01
C LEU A 268 9.11 12.74 -33.50
N CYS A 269 10.38 12.67 -33.10
CA CYS A 269 10.81 12.83 -31.71
C CYS A 269 10.38 14.18 -31.12
N TRP A 270 10.52 15.27 -31.89
CA TRP A 270 10.12 16.60 -31.44
C TRP A 270 8.62 16.66 -31.17
N ARG A 271 7.79 16.14 -32.08
CA ARG A 271 6.33 16.05 -31.89
C ARG A 271 5.96 15.23 -30.67
N ARG A 272 6.57 14.04 -30.50
CA ARG A 272 6.36 13.15 -29.33
C ARG A 272 6.69 13.83 -28.01
N ILE A 273 7.80 14.58 -27.95
CA ILE A 273 8.17 15.33 -26.74
C ILE A 273 7.18 16.47 -26.45
N LYS A 274 6.69 17.15 -27.50
CA LYS A 274 5.69 18.22 -27.33
C LYS A 274 4.33 17.69 -26.89
N THR A 275 3.90 16.54 -27.39
CA THR A 275 2.67 15.86 -26.94
C THR A 275 2.85 15.07 -25.65
N MET A 276 4.08 14.93 -25.16
CA MET A 276 4.44 14.16 -23.97
C MET A 276 3.98 12.70 -24.02
N LEU A 277 4.04 12.09 -25.21
CA LEU A 277 3.64 10.70 -25.41
C LEU A 277 4.78 9.73 -25.08
N PRO A 278 4.45 8.52 -24.60
CA PRO A 278 5.44 7.46 -24.43
C PRO A 278 5.93 6.95 -25.80
N TYR A 279 7.13 6.38 -25.82
CA TYR A 279 7.69 5.69 -26.98
C TYR A 279 7.44 4.19 -26.87
N SER A 280 6.95 3.56 -27.94
CA SER A 280 6.86 2.10 -28.00
C SER A 280 8.25 1.46 -28.10
N GLU A 281 8.38 0.19 -27.66
CA GLU A 281 9.63 -0.57 -27.82
C GLU A 281 10.12 -0.59 -29.29
N TYR A 282 9.18 -0.63 -30.23
CA TYR A 282 9.44 -0.54 -31.66
C TYR A 282 10.13 0.78 -32.04
N GLU A 283 9.60 1.91 -31.58
CA GLU A 283 10.18 3.23 -31.84
C GLU A 283 11.57 3.35 -31.22
N VAL A 284 11.74 2.97 -29.96
CA VAL A 284 13.03 3.02 -29.26
C VAL A 284 14.08 2.19 -29.99
N PHE A 285 13.72 0.98 -30.43
CA PHE A 285 14.61 0.11 -31.19
C PHE A 285 15.09 0.77 -32.48
N HIS A 286 14.17 1.25 -33.33
CA HIS A 286 14.55 1.85 -34.62
C HIS A 286 15.23 3.21 -34.48
N LEU A 287 14.82 4.04 -33.52
CA LEU A 287 15.52 5.28 -33.19
C LEU A 287 16.96 5.01 -32.79
N ARG A 288 17.21 3.96 -31.97
CA ARG A 288 18.57 3.58 -31.60
C ARG A 288 19.39 3.12 -32.81
N GLN A 289 18.80 2.34 -33.72
CA GLN A 289 19.49 1.93 -34.96
C GLN A 289 19.86 3.13 -35.85
N ILE A 290 18.95 4.08 -36.02
CA ILE A 290 19.21 5.32 -36.79
C ILE A 290 20.34 6.12 -36.12
N TRP A 291 20.27 6.27 -34.80
CA TRP A 291 21.26 6.99 -34.00
C TRP A 291 22.66 6.36 -34.09
N ASP A 292 22.76 5.03 -33.98
CA ASP A 292 24.03 4.29 -34.08
C ASP A 292 24.62 4.35 -35.50
N LYS A 293 23.80 4.19 -36.54
CA LYS A 293 24.25 4.33 -37.94
C LYS A 293 24.78 5.73 -38.24
N TYR A 294 24.11 6.76 -37.74
CA TYR A 294 24.57 8.13 -37.92
C TYR A 294 25.86 8.41 -37.13
N TYR A 295 26.02 7.81 -35.96
CA TYR A 295 27.23 7.94 -35.15
C TYR A 295 28.49 7.44 -35.89
N VAL A 296 28.37 6.44 -36.78
CA VAL A 296 29.47 6.00 -37.66
C VAL A 296 29.91 7.14 -38.60
N LYS A 297 28.96 7.85 -39.23
CA LYS A 297 29.27 9.03 -40.07
C LYS A 297 29.95 10.14 -39.28
N ILE A 298 29.53 10.38 -38.03
CA ILE A 298 30.16 11.37 -37.15
C ILE A 298 31.62 11.00 -36.89
N LYS A 299 31.91 9.73 -36.57
CA LYS A 299 33.29 9.23 -36.36
C LYS A 299 34.17 9.35 -37.60
N GLU A 300 33.58 9.27 -38.79
CA GLU A 300 34.26 9.45 -40.07
C GLU A 300 34.43 10.92 -40.46
N ASN A 301 34.06 11.87 -39.58
CA ASN A 301 34.04 13.32 -39.82
C ASN A 301 33.19 13.74 -41.04
N ALA A 302 32.15 12.98 -41.36
CA ALA A 302 31.28 13.20 -42.50
C ALA A 302 29.95 13.90 -42.15
N GLY A 303 29.68 14.18 -40.87
CA GLY A 303 28.43 14.79 -40.39
C GLY A 303 28.47 16.33 -40.35
N GLY A 304 27.40 16.97 -40.81
CA GLY A 304 27.21 18.43 -40.68
C GLY A 304 26.78 18.85 -39.27
N SER A 305 27.07 20.09 -38.86
CA SER A 305 26.78 20.58 -37.50
C SER A 305 25.29 20.54 -37.11
N ASP A 306 24.38 20.86 -38.03
CA ASP A 306 22.94 20.76 -37.81
C ASP A 306 22.49 19.32 -37.53
N LYS A 307 23.01 18.37 -38.31
CA LYS A 307 22.69 16.96 -38.17
C LYS A 307 23.23 16.38 -36.87
N ILE A 308 24.44 16.77 -36.45
CA ILE A 308 24.99 16.35 -35.15
C ILE A 308 24.09 16.88 -34.02
N ARG A 309 23.54 18.10 -34.13
CA ARG A 309 22.59 18.63 -33.15
C ARG A 309 21.28 17.83 -33.10
N LYS A 310 20.73 17.43 -34.25
CA LYS A 310 19.54 16.54 -34.32
C LYS A 310 19.83 15.16 -33.74
N TRP A 311 20.98 14.57 -34.06
CA TRP A 311 21.45 13.31 -33.50
C TRP A 311 21.62 13.39 -31.98
N PHE A 312 22.19 14.48 -31.46
CA PHE A 312 22.34 14.71 -30.03
C PHE A 312 20.97 14.77 -29.34
N TYR A 313 20.01 15.49 -29.93
CA TYR A 313 18.64 15.60 -29.41
C TYR A 313 17.94 14.24 -29.32
N ILE A 314 18.02 13.40 -30.36
CA ILE A 314 17.49 12.03 -30.33
C ILE A 314 18.18 11.20 -29.24
N GLY A 315 19.49 11.39 -29.05
CA GLY A 315 20.25 10.75 -27.97
C GLY A 315 19.74 11.12 -26.58
N GLN A 316 19.37 12.38 -26.34
CA GLN A 316 18.80 12.80 -25.04
C GLN A 316 17.45 12.13 -24.77
N ILE A 317 16.64 11.89 -25.81
CA ILE A 317 15.36 11.20 -25.70
C ILE A 317 15.56 9.73 -25.34
N LEU A 318 16.49 9.06 -26.04
CA LEU A 318 16.86 7.68 -25.73
C LEU A 318 17.42 7.54 -24.31
N LEU A 319 18.17 8.54 -23.81
CA LEU A 319 18.61 8.57 -22.40
C LEU A 319 17.42 8.62 -21.45
N SER A 320 16.43 9.49 -21.68
CA SER A 320 15.24 9.58 -20.83
C SER A 320 14.49 8.24 -20.78
N ASP A 321 14.33 7.58 -21.92
CA ASP A 321 13.65 6.29 -22.03
C ASP A 321 14.41 5.16 -21.32
N TYR A 322 15.73 5.05 -21.51
CA TYR A 322 16.55 4.07 -20.79
C TYR A 322 16.58 4.31 -19.28
N ARG A 323 16.50 5.58 -18.82
CA ARG A 323 16.36 5.89 -17.39
C ARG A 323 15.01 5.40 -16.85
N GLU A 324 13.92 5.68 -17.57
CA GLU A 324 12.56 5.34 -17.15
C GLU A 324 12.28 3.84 -17.15
N SER A 325 12.89 3.12 -18.09
CA SER A 325 12.94 1.64 -18.11
C SER A 325 14.00 1.05 -17.16
N MET A 326 14.77 1.89 -16.45
CA MET A 326 15.88 1.51 -15.57
C MET A 326 16.95 0.63 -16.25
N ASN A 327 17.14 0.77 -17.56
CA ASN A 327 18.21 0.12 -18.31
C ASN A 327 19.53 0.89 -18.15
N TRP A 328 20.17 0.71 -16.98
CA TRP A 328 21.37 1.46 -16.61
C TRP A 328 22.58 1.17 -17.49
N ASN A 329 22.66 0.00 -18.11
CA ASN A 329 23.77 -0.36 -19.02
C ASN A 329 23.70 0.46 -20.30
N GLU A 330 22.55 0.48 -20.97
CA GLU A 330 22.35 1.29 -22.17
C GLU A 330 22.38 2.78 -21.85
N TRP A 331 21.78 3.20 -20.73
CA TRP A 331 21.84 4.59 -20.27
C TRP A 331 23.29 5.05 -20.09
N GLN A 332 24.14 4.27 -19.40
CA GLN A 332 25.54 4.65 -19.17
C GLN A 332 26.34 4.70 -20.48
N SER A 333 26.17 3.70 -21.36
CA SER A 333 26.85 3.67 -22.66
C SER A 333 26.50 4.90 -23.51
N LEU A 334 25.21 5.25 -23.54
CA LEU A 334 24.74 6.40 -24.31
C LEU A 334 25.22 7.72 -23.69
N MET A 335 25.23 7.80 -22.35
CA MET A 335 25.68 8.97 -21.60
C MET A 335 27.16 9.27 -21.84
N ASP A 336 28.00 8.24 -21.86
CA ASP A 336 29.43 8.37 -22.12
C ASP A 336 29.69 8.91 -23.54
N ILE A 337 28.92 8.45 -24.53
CA ILE A 337 29.03 8.94 -25.91
C ILE A 337 28.57 10.40 -26.00
N LEU A 338 27.38 10.74 -25.48
CA LEU A 338 26.83 12.09 -25.59
C LEU A 338 27.67 13.12 -24.83
N THR A 339 28.30 12.74 -23.72
CA THR A 339 29.20 13.64 -22.97
C THR A 339 30.34 14.18 -23.86
N VAL A 340 30.87 13.37 -24.79
CA VAL A 340 31.92 13.80 -25.74
C VAL A 340 31.41 14.88 -26.71
N TYR A 341 30.12 14.87 -27.03
CA TYR A 341 29.48 15.78 -27.99
C TYR A 341 28.60 16.83 -27.33
N GLN A 342 28.75 17.07 -26.02
CA GLN A 342 27.89 17.99 -25.25
C GLN A 342 27.84 19.42 -25.82
N ASP A 343 28.90 19.89 -26.48
CA ASP A 343 28.96 21.21 -27.11
C ASP A 343 28.15 21.30 -28.41
N SER A 344 27.68 20.17 -28.95
CA SER A 344 26.82 20.12 -30.14
C SER A 344 25.34 20.33 -29.82
N GLY A 345 24.94 20.15 -28.57
CA GLY A 345 23.59 20.46 -28.09
C GLY A 345 23.45 21.94 -27.73
N ASN A 346 22.23 22.48 -27.76
CA ASN A 346 21.96 23.87 -27.37
C ASN A 346 22.39 24.19 -25.95
N ASN A 347 21.93 23.37 -25.01
CA ASN A 347 22.30 23.40 -23.60
C ASN A 347 22.94 22.08 -23.19
N GLY A 348 23.64 21.40 -24.13
CA GLY A 348 23.96 19.98 -24.00
C GLY A 348 24.73 19.64 -22.72
N LYS A 349 25.69 20.46 -22.30
CA LYS A 349 26.38 20.27 -21.01
C LYS A 349 25.42 20.30 -19.82
N VAL A 350 24.55 21.32 -19.74
CA VAL A 350 23.62 21.50 -18.61
C VAL A 350 22.55 20.42 -18.60
N ASP A 351 21.98 20.11 -19.77
CA ASP A 351 20.95 19.08 -19.90
C ASP A 351 21.48 17.70 -19.49
N LEU A 352 22.72 17.36 -19.89
CA LEU A 352 23.36 16.11 -19.46
C LEU A 352 23.66 16.11 -17.95
N MET A 353 24.00 17.25 -17.34
CA MET A 353 24.16 17.33 -15.88
C MET A 353 22.83 17.04 -15.15
N ILE A 354 21.73 17.63 -15.61
CA ILE A 354 20.40 17.37 -15.05
C ILE A 354 19.98 15.92 -15.28
N GLU A 355 20.33 15.33 -16.43
CA GLU A 355 20.07 13.92 -16.72
C GLU A 355 20.78 12.98 -15.73
N ARG A 356 22.00 13.30 -15.28
CA ARG A 356 22.69 12.55 -14.20
C ARG A 356 21.97 12.66 -12.87
N ALA A 357 21.51 13.85 -12.51
CA ALA A 357 20.71 14.06 -11.31
C ALA A 357 19.41 13.24 -11.38
N LYS A 358 18.67 13.31 -12.49
CA LYS A 358 17.47 12.48 -12.73
C LYS A 358 17.77 10.98 -12.67
N ALA A 359 18.91 10.52 -13.18
CA ALA A 359 19.29 9.12 -13.06
C ALA A 359 19.52 8.70 -11.60
N CYS A 360 20.16 9.53 -10.78
CA CYS A 360 20.28 9.27 -9.32
C CYS A 360 18.91 9.25 -8.65
N TYR A 361 18.02 10.15 -9.06
CA TYR A 361 16.64 10.20 -8.58
C TYR A 361 15.86 8.91 -8.89
N PHE A 362 15.94 8.40 -10.11
CA PHE A 362 15.31 7.13 -10.52
C PHE A 362 15.96 5.88 -9.89
N LYS A 363 17.27 5.94 -9.59
CA LYS A 363 17.96 4.93 -8.79
C LYS A 363 17.55 4.94 -7.32
N LEU A 364 16.72 5.91 -6.92
CA LEU A 364 16.37 6.17 -5.53
C LEU A 364 17.64 6.39 -4.68
N ASP A 365 18.64 7.10 -5.18
CA ASP A 365 19.90 7.40 -4.46
C ASP A 365 19.95 8.90 -4.13
N ILE A 366 19.40 9.26 -2.96
CA ILE A 366 19.31 10.65 -2.50
C ILE A 366 20.70 11.24 -2.22
N PRO A 367 21.65 10.54 -1.57
CA PRO A 367 23.00 11.05 -1.37
C PRO A 367 23.71 11.41 -2.67
N SER A 368 23.63 10.56 -3.71
CA SER A 368 24.21 10.88 -5.02
C SER A 368 23.44 11.99 -5.73
N LEU A 369 22.11 12.00 -5.64
CA LEU A 369 21.28 13.08 -6.19
C LEU A 369 21.69 14.45 -5.61
N ARG A 370 21.82 14.57 -4.28
CA ARG A 370 22.29 15.82 -3.64
C ARG A 370 23.66 16.24 -4.17
N ARG A 371 24.60 15.30 -4.29
CA ARG A 371 25.95 15.60 -4.81
C ARG A 371 25.95 16.07 -6.25
N GLU A 372 25.09 15.50 -7.11
CA GLU A 372 24.94 15.95 -8.50
C GLU A 372 24.29 17.34 -8.55
N LEU A 373 23.24 17.59 -7.75
CA LEU A 373 22.57 18.89 -7.68
C LEU A 373 23.49 20.01 -7.15
N ASP A 374 24.32 19.71 -6.14
CA ASP A 374 25.27 20.70 -5.60
C ASP A 374 26.40 21.04 -6.60
N GLN A 375 26.62 20.21 -7.62
CA GLN A 375 27.57 20.43 -8.72
C GLN A 375 26.92 21.11 -9.94
N CYS A 376 25.59 21.28 -9.95
CA CYS A 376 24.87 21.94 -11.04
C CYS A 376 25.05 23.46 -11.01
N ASP A 377 26.10 23.94 -11.68
CA ASP A 377 26.27 25.36 -12.00
C ASP A 377 25.48 25.71 -13.27
N ILE A 378 24.22 26.13 -13.08
CA ILE A 378 23.30 26.44 -14.18
C ILE A 378 23.37 27.94 -14.50
N PRO A 379 23.65 28.33 -15.76
CA PRO A 379 23.63 29.72 -16.17
C PRO A 379 22.30 30.42 -15.88
N GLU A 380 22.33 31.71 -15.52
CA GLU A 380 21.13 32.48 -15.12
C GLU A 380 20.02 32.49 -16.18
N GLU A 381 20.41 32.48 -17.47
CA GLU A 381 19.53 32.49 -18.65
C GLU A 381 18.86 31.12 -18.93
N CYS A 382 19.29 30.04 -18.28
CA CYS A 382 18.74 28.69 -18.47
C CYS A 382 17.53 28.45 -17.56
N TYR A 383 16.44 29.19 -17.80
CA TYR A 383 15.26 29.24 -16.92
C TYR A 383 14.56 27.89 -16.72
N GLU A 384 14.36 27.10 -17.79
CA GLU A 384 13.75 25.75 -17.70
C GLU A 384 14.62 24.81 -16.85
N GLN A 385 15.93 24.80 -17.09
CA GLN A 385 16.88 23.96 -16.37
C GLN A 385 16.91 24.33 -14.87
N ARG A 386 16.85 25.63 -14.54
CA ARG A 386 16.74 26.11 -13.16
C ARG A 386 15.45 25.62 -12.49
N LEU A 387 14.30 25.68 -13.18
CA LEU A 387 13.03 25.15 -12.66
C LEU A 387 13.12 23.65 -12.34
N LEU A 388 13.70 22.86 -13.26
CA LEU A 388 13.84 21.41 -13.06
C LEU A 388 14.74 21.07 -11.86
N VAL A 389 15.85 21.79 -11.68
CA VAL A 389 16.73 21.60 -10.51
C VAL A 389 16.05 22.00 -9.20
N ILE A 390 15.28 23.09 -9.19
CA ILE A 390 14.48 23.47 -8.01
C ILE A 390 13.48 22.35 -7.66
N GLY A 391 12.83 21.74 -8.65
CA GLY A 391 11.95 20.58 -8.45
C GLY A 391 12.65 19.39 -7.82
N LEU A 392 13.87 19.06 -8.26
CA LEU A 392 14.67 17.97 -7.67
C LEU A 392 15.18 18.30 -6.26
N ASP A 393 15.54 19.56 -5.99
CA ASP A 393 15.89 20.03 -4.64
C ASP A 393 14.69 19.89 -3.68
N LEU A 394 13.45 20.12 -4.15
CA LEU A 394 12.23 19.91 -3.38
C LEU A 394 12.02 18.43 -3.02
N GLU A 395 12.23 17.51 -3.97
CA GLU A 395 12.17 16.06 -3.71
C GLU A 395 13.22 15.61 -2.66
N CYS A 396 14.31 16.36 -2.52
CA CYS A 396 15.33 16.18 -1.48
C CYS A 396 15.01 16.88 -0.15
N GLY A 397 13.82 17.48 0.01
CA GLY A 397 13.41 18.15 1.24
C GLY A 397 14.00 19.54 1.47
N LYS A 398 14.58 20.20 0.46
CA LYS A 398 15.14 21.56 0.58
C LYS A 398 14.08 22.66 0.40
N LEU A 399 12.92 22.54 1.06
CA LEU A 399 11.74 23.39 0.81
C LEU A 399 12.01 24.90 0.91
N GLU A 400 12.69 25.35 1.96
CA GLU A 400 12.94 26.79 2.18
C GLU A 400 13.89 27.37 1.13
N GLU A 401 14.97 26.65 0.84
CA GLU A 401 15.96 27.06 -0.17
C GLU A 401 15.35 27.07 -1.57
N SER A 402 14.56 26.05 -1.91
CA SER A 402 13.84 25.96 -3.19
C SER A 402 12.82 27.08 -3.35
N LEU A 403 12.10 27.46 -2.29
CA LEU A 403 11.13 28.56 -2.34
C LEU A 403 11.80 29.89 -2.70
N GLU A 404 12.96 30.18 -2.10
CA GLU A 404 13.72 31.41 -2.40
C GLU A 404 14.32 31.38 -3.81
N LYS A 405 14.90 30.24 -4.23
CA LYS A 405 15.37 30.06 -5.63
C LYS A 405 14.24 30.25 -6.64
N LEU A 406 13.03 29.81 -6.32
CA LEU A 406 11.86 29.89 -7.19
C LEU A 406 11.33 31.32 -7.30
N LYS A 407 11.31 32.08 -6.19
CA LYS A 407 11.01 33.52 -6.22
C LYS A 407 12.02 34.29 -7.06
N GLN A 408 13.31 33.97 -6.93
CA GLN A 408 14.36 34.58 -7.75
C GLN A 408 14.19 34.25 -9.23
N LEU A 409 13.97 32.97 -9.58
CA LEU A 409 13.72 32.54 -10.96
C LEU A 409 12.54 33.29 -11.57
N ARG A 410 11.45 33.44 -10.82
CA ARG A 410 10.29 34.22 -11.26
C ARG A 410 10.65 35.69 -11.51
N GLN A 411 11.41 36.31 -10.61
CA GLN A 411 11.82 37.70 -10.77
C GLN A 411 12.68 37.90 -12.03
N ASP A 412 13.61 36.99 -12.28
CA ASP A 412 14.47 37.03 -13.47
C ASP A 412 13.64 36.87 -14.76
N LEU A 413 12.65 35.97 -14.74
CA LEU A 413 11.72 35.78 -15.87
C LEU A 413 10.87 37.02 -16.13
N ILE A 414 10.31 37.66 -15.09
CA ILE A 414 9.53 38.90 -15.23
C ILE A 414 10.40 39.99 -15.89
N CYS A 415 11.62 40.20 -15.39
CA CYS A 415 12.54 41.17 -15.98
C CYS A 415 12.80 40.86 -17.47
N LYS A 416 12.94 39.59 -17.84
CA LYS A 416 13.18 39.21 -19.23
C LYS A 416 11.96 39.32 -20.13
N VAL A 417 10.77 39.02 -19.60
CA VAL A 417 9.49 39.21 -20.31
C VAL A 417 9.24 40.69 -20.56
N ASP A 418 9.55 41.58 -19.61
CA ASP A 418 9.43 43.02 -19.78
C ASP A 418 10.39 43.57 -20.86
N GLU A 419 11.58 42.98 -21.00
CA GLU A 419 12.53 43.31 -22.10
C GLU A 419 12.03 42.87 -23.48
N ASN A 420 11.31 41.73 -23.55
CA ASN A 420 10.83 41.15 -24.81
C ASN A 420 9.40 40.59 -24.65
N ASN A 421 8.42 41.50 -24.67
CA ASN A 421 7.00 41.19 -24.42
C ASN A 421 6.37 40.27 -25.50
N GLU A 422 7.04 40.01 -26.62
CA GLU A 422 6.54 39.10 -27.66
C GLU A 422 6.97 37.64 -27.45
N ASN A 423 7.87 37.34 -26.51
CA ASN A 423 8.36 35.98 -26.30
C ASN A 423 7.36 35.11 -25.52
N TYR A 424 6.54 34.37 -26.25
CA TYR A 424 5.50 33.52 -25.70
C TYR A 424 6.04 32.37 -24.82
N TYR A 425 7.21 31.83 -25.14
CA TYR A 425 7.88 30.79 -24.34
C TYR A 425 8.15 31.26 -22.91
N LEU A 426 8.69 32.47 -22.75
CA LEU A 426 9.00 33.01 -21.42
C LEU A 426 7.73 33.24 -20.60
N LYS A 427 6.64 33.71 -21.23
CA LYS A 427 5.33 33.90 -20.57
C LYS A 427 4.71 32.57 -20.13
N SER A 428 4.78 31.55 -20.98
CA SER A 428 4.29 30.20 -20.70
C SER A 428 5.12 29.51 -19.59
N LEU A 429 6.45 29.71 -19.60
CA LEU A 429 7.33 29.22 -18.55
C LEU A 429 7.09 29.94 -17.21
N GLU A 430 6.88 31.26 -17.23
CA GLU A 430 6.53 32.03 -16.02
C GLU A 430 5.19 31.55 -15.41
N ALA A 431 4.17 31.33 -16.25
CA ALA A 431 2.90 30.75 -15.80
C ALA A 431 3.08 29.36 -15.17
N SER A 432 4.03 28.57 -15.67
CA SER A 432 4.41 27.28 -15.11
C SER A 432 5.14 27.41 -13.76
N VAL A 433 6.07 28.37 -13.64
CA VAL A 433 6.78 28.69 -12.38
C VAL A 433 5.81 29.09 -11.28
N LEU A 434 4.76 29.87 -11.61
CA LEU A 434 3.72 30.26 -10.66
C LEU A 434 2.98 29.04 -10.05
N GLN A 435 2.76 27.97 -10.83
CA GLN A 435 2.11 26.76 -10.31
C GLN A 435 2.95 26.11 -9.21
N LEU A 436 4.25 25.89 -9.48
CA LEU A 436 5.16 25.34 -8.48
C LEU A 436 5.29 26.28 -7.28
N LEU A 437 5.31 27.60 -7.51
CA LEU A 437 5.44 28.61 -6.46
C LEU A 437 4.24 28.58 -5.51
N SER A 438 3.02 28.47 -6.06
CA SER A 438 1.80 28.33 -5.27
C SER A 438 1.87 27.11 -4.35
N ILE A 439 2.25 25.95 -4.90
CA ILE A 439 2.36 24.70 -4.15
C ILE A 439 3.42 24.81 -3.04
N CYS A 440 4.61 25.34 -3.38
CA CYS A 440 5.71 25.47 -2.42
C CYS A 440 5.40 26.49 -1.30
N GLN A 441 4.77 27.61 -1.66
CA GLN A 441 4.37 28.61 -0.68
C GLN A 441 3.36 28.02 0.30
N GLN A 442 2.30 27.37 -0.18
CA GLN A 442 1.31 26.70 0.68
C GLN A 442 1.96 25.66 1.61
N ALA A 443 2.83 24.81 1.06
CA ALA A 443 3.56 23.80 1.82
C ALA A 443 4.43 24.43 2.93
N TYR A 444 5.16 25.49 2.60
CA TYR A 444 6.00 26.21 3.54
C TYR A 444 5.17 26.87 4.66
N SER A 445 4.08 27.56 4.31
CA SER A 445 3.22 28.23 5.28
C SER A 445 2.57 27.23 6.25
N LEU A 446 2.12 26.08 5.75
CA LEU A 446 1.58 24.99 6.58
C LEU A 446 2.66 24.40 7.48
N HIS A 447 3.84 24.11 6.95
CA HIS A 447 4.96 23.58 7.70
C HIS A 447 5.39 24.51 8.86
N LYS A 448 5.35 25.83 8.63
CA LYS A 448 5.66 26.85 9.65
C LYS A 448 4.49 27.17 10.60
N GLY A 449 3.30 26.59 10.38
CA GLY A 449 2.10 26.90 11.17
C GLY A 449 1.61 28.34 10.98
N LYS A 450 1.87 28.94 9.82
CA LYS A 450 1.55 30.34 9.48
C LYS A 450 0.61 30.47 8.28
N TYR A 451 -0.03 29.39 7.85
CA TYR A 451 -0.92 29.37 6.69
C TYR A 451 -1.97 30.49 6.71
N GLU A 452 -2.65 30.69 7.83
CA GLU A 452 -3.67 31.74 7.99
C GLU A 452 -3.09 33.17 7.82
N PHE A 453 -1.81 33.38 8.18
CA PHE A 453 -1.14 34.68 8.04
C PHE A 453 -0.62 34.94 6.62
N GLU A 454 -0.30 33.88 5.87
CA GLU A 454 0.25 33.96 4.51
C GLU A 454 -0.81 33.77 3.42
N GLN A 455 -2.08 33.58 3.80
CA GLN A 455 -3.20 33.34 2.87
C GLN A 455 -3.35 34.45 1.81
N MET A 456 -3.18 35.73 2.18
CA MET A 456 -3.22 36.83 1.22
C MET A 456 -2.16 36.69 0.11
N GLY A 457 -0.93 36.35 0.48
CA GLY A 457 0.15 36.15 -0.50
C GLY A 457 -0.07 34.93 -1.39
N ILE A 458 -0.71 33.89 -0.85
CA ILE A 458 -1.11 32.70 -1.63
C ILE A 458 -2.23 33.06 -2.61
N ASP A 459 -3.25 33.80 -2.16
CA ASP A 459 -4.37 34.25 -3.00
C ASP A 459 -3.88 35.15 -4.15
N GLU A 460 -2.92 36.05 -3.90
CA GLU A 460 -2.30 36.89 -4.94
C GLU A 460 -1.60 36.05 -6.03
N ILE A 461 -0.91 34.96 -5.65
CA ILE A 461 -0.29 34.03 -6.61
C ILE A 461 -1.37 33.31 -7.43
N LEU A 462 -2.46 32.88 -6.79
CA LEU A 462 -3.58 32.19 -7.47
C LEU A 462 -4.33 33.11 -8.43
N GLU A 463 -4.57 34.37 -8.07
CA GLU A 463 -5.15 35.38 -8.97
C GLU A 463 -4.25 35.68 -10.17
N GLU A 464 -2.93 35.62 -10.01
CA GLU A 464 -1.98 35.77 -11.12
C GLU A 464 -1.94 34.55 -12.04
N ILE A 465 -2.04 33.35 -11.47
CA ILE A 465 -2.27 32.12 -12.24
C ILE A 465 -3.52 32.26 -13.11
N ASP A 466 -4.63 32.72 -12.55
CA ASP A 466 -5.88 32.90 -13.28
C ASP A 466 -5.73 33.90 -14.44
N ARG A 467 -5.05 35.03 -14.19
CA ARG A 467 -4.75 36.04 -15.23
C ARG A 467 -3.85 35.53 -16.35
N LYS A 468 -3.01 34.52 -16.11
CA LYS A 468 -2.08 33.93 -17.09
C LYS A 468 -2.56 32.59 -17.67
N LYS A 469 -3.83 32.21 -17.46
CA LYS A 469 -4.42 30.96 -18.00
C LYS A 469 -4.29 30.82 -19.51
N GLU A 470 -4.22 31.92 -20.25
CA GLU A 470 -3.99 31.91 -21.71
C GLU A 470 -2.63 31.31 -22.11
N PHE A 471 -1.61 31.36 -21.22
CA PHE A 471 -0.26 30.86 -21.49
C PHE A 471 -0.04 29.45 -20.97
N PHE A 472 -0.73 29.07 -19.89
CA PHE A 472 -0.76 27.70 -19.35
C PHE A 472 -1.97 27.51 -18.41
N ASN A 473 -2.81 26.51 -18.70
CA ASN A 473 -3.98 26.18 -17.88
C ASN A 473 -3.84 24.78 -17.24
N TRP A 474 -3.35 24.75 -16.01
CA TRP A 474 -3.18 23.52 -15.22
C TRP A 474 -4.51 22.80 -14.93
N GLU A 475 -5.57 23.55 -14.61
CA GLU A 475 -6.88 22.96 -14.27
C GLU A 475 -7.49 22.22 -15.47
N SER A 476 -7.38 22.80 -16.67
CA SER A 476 -7.82 22.16 -17.91
C SER A 476 -7.06 20.86 -18.19
N TRP A 477 -5.72 20.89 -18.09
CA TRP A 477 -4.89 19.69 -18.23
C TRP A 477 -5.28 18.60 -17.22
N LYS A 478 -5.39 18.96 -15.94
CA LYS A 478 -5.73 18.04 -14.86
C LYS A 478 -7.11 17.39 -15.08
N ASN A 479 -8.13 18.19 -15.36
CA ASN A 479 -9.52 17.70 -15.48
C ASN A 479 -9.73 16.82 -16.72
N ASN A 480 -9.09 17.14 -17.84
CA ASN A 480 -9.21 16.34 -19.06
C ASN A 480 -8.52 14.97 -18.89
N VAL A 481 -7.30 14.94 -18.33
CA VAL A 481 -6.63 13.66 -18.05
C VAL A 481 -7.39 12.84 -17.01
N ALA A 482 -7.93 13.47 -15.96
CA ALA A 482 -8.75 12.79 -14.96
C ALA A 482 -9.94 12.04 -15.60
N LYS A 483 -10.59 12.69 -16.56
CA LYS A 483 -11.72 12.11 -17.30
C LYS A 483 -11.30 10.89 -18.12
N GLU A 484 -10.18 10.96 -18.85
CA GLU A 484 -9.70 9.84 -19.66
C GLU A 484 -9.18 8.67 -18.81
N LEU A 485 -8.45 8.96 -17.72
CA LEU A 485 -8.04 7.95 -16.76
C LEU A 485 -9.24 7.26 -16.10
N PHE A 486 -10.28 8.01 -15.75
CA PHE A 486 -11.52 7.45 -15.21
C PHE A 486 -12.20 6.52 -16.23
N ASN A 487 -12.33 6.94 -17.48
CA ASN A 487 -12.90 6.11 -18.55
C ASN A 487 -12.11 4.80 -18.70
N HIS A 488 -10.78 4.88 -18.74
CA HIS A 488 -9.92 3.71 -18.82
C HIS A 488 -10.06 2.76 -17.64
N CYS A 489 -10.14 3.29 -16.41
CA CYS A 489 -10.37 2.44 -15.24
C CYS A 489 -11.77 1.80 -15.21
N VAL A 490 -12.80 2.46 -15.76
CA VAL A 490 -14.11 1.85 -15.96
C VAL A 490 -14.02 0.70 -16.97
N ASP A 491 -13.35 0.93 -18.09
CA ASP A 491 -13.18 -0.06 -19.17
C ASP A 491 -12.32 -1.27 -18.73
N ASN A 492 -11.30 -1.05 -17.90
CA ASN A 492 -10.34 -2.09 -17.48
C ASN A 492 -10.59 -2.69 -16.08
N GLN A 493 -11.32 -2.03 -15.17
CA GLN A 493 -11.49 -2.49 -13.77
C GLN A 493 -12.93 -2.56 -13.26
N PHE A 494 -13.96 -2.47 -14.10
CA PHE A 494 -15.35 -2.68 -13.67
C PHE A 494 -16.23 -3.52 -14.61
N GLU A 495 -15.66 -4.56 -15.24
CA GLU A 495 -16.47 -5.76 -15.52
C GLU A 495 -16.76 -6.48 -14.19
N LYS A 496 -17.60 -5.86 -13.35
CA LYS A 496 -18.51 -6.65 -12.52
C LYS A 496 -19.49 -7.25 -13.51
N GLU A 497 -19.31 -8.52 -13.84
CA GLU A 497 -20.42 -9.32 -14.33
C GLU A 497 -21.54 -9.24 -13.28
N THR A 498 -22.50 -8.34 -13.48
CA THR A 498 -23.88 -8.67 -13.15
C THR A 498 -24.24 -9.80 -14.09
N PHE A 499 -24.23 -11.01 -13.55
CA PHE A 499 -24.60 -12.23 -14.22
C PHE A 499 -26.06 -12.14 -14.72
N GLU A 500 -26.29 -11.50 -15.85
CA GLU A 500 -27.52 -11.68 -16.63
C GLU A 500 -27.26 -12.79 -17.65
N LEU A 501 -27.70 -14.00 -17.31
CA LEU A 501 -27.78 -15.12 -18.23
C LEU A 501 -28.51 -14.69 -19.52
N ASN A 502 -27.82 -14.79 -20.67
CA ASN A 502 -28.29 -14.64 -22.06
C ASN A 502 -27.99 -13.33 -22.81
N ARG A 503 -26.91 -12.61 -22.49
CA ARG A 503 -26.37 -11.59 -23.41
C ARG A 503 -24.93 -11.89 -23.79
N ARG A 504 -24.68 -12.17 -25.08
CA ARG A 504 -23.35 -12.08 -25.68
C ARG A 504 -23.22 -10.69 -26.29
N THR A 505 -22.39 -9.85 -25.68
CA THR A 505 -21.94 -8.61 -26.31
C THR A 505 -20.76 -8.99 -27.21
N MET A 506 -20.92 -8.87 -28.52
CA MET A 506 -19.81 -8.92 -29.46
C MET A 506 -19.42 -7.48 -29.77
N THR A 507 -18.28 -7.03 -29.25
CA THR A 507 -17.67 -5.76 -29.65
C THR A 507 -17.01 -5.96 -31.02
N ILE A 508 -17.61 -5.38 -32.07
CA ILE A 508 -17.17 -5.54 -33.49
C ILE A 508 -16.09 -4.49 -33.87
N GLY A 509 -15.67 -3.65 -32.92
CA GLY A 509 -14.51 -2.77 -33.09
C GLY A 509 -14.34 -1.86 -31.87
N SER A 510 -13.34 -2.12 -31.05
CA SER A 510 -12.81 -1.13 -30.11
C SER A 510 -11.65 -0.42 -30.80
N TYR A 511 -11.77 0.89 -31.05
CA TYR A 511 -10.58 1.72 -30.91
C TYR A 511 -10.26 1.67 -29.42
N SER A 512 -9.27 0.87 -29.06
CA SER A 512 -8.81 0.75 -27.69
C SER A 512 -8.45 2.14 -27.16
N ARG A 513 -9.28 2.67 -26.26
CA ARG A 513 -8.95 3.85 -25.47
C ARG A 513 -7.90 3.43 -24.44
N PHE A 514 -6.65 3.46 -24.88
CA PHE A 514 -5.51 3.14 -24.05
C PHE A 514 -5.22 4.34 -23.12
N GLY A 515 -5.87 4.41 -21.96
CA GLY A 515 -5.61 5.40 -20.90
C GLY A 515 -4.16 5.44 -20.37
N HIS A 516 -3.28 4.60 -20.92
CA HIS A 516 -1.84 4.60 -20.70
C HIS A 516 -1.18 5.90 -21.20
N ALA A 517 -1.64 6.47 -22.32
CA ALA A 517 -1.05 7.66 -22.91
C ALA A 517 -1.30 8.90 -22.04
N GLU A 518 -2.53 9.09 -21.58
CA GLU A 518 -2.94 10.24 -20.78
C GLU A 518 -2.31 10.21 -19.38
N GLY A 519 -2.16 9.02 -18.79
CA GLY A 519 -1.42 8.84 -17.54
C GLY A 519 0.04 9.27 -17.68
N TYR A 520 0.73 8.79 -18.72
CA TYR A 520 2.11 9.17 -18.98
C TYR A 520 2.26 10.66 -19.31
N GLN A 521 1.32 11.24 -20.06
CA GLN A 521 1.30 12.69 -20.33
C GLN A 521 1.24 13.51 -19.04
N LEU A 522 0.33 13.19 -18.11
CA LEU A 522 0.25 13.90 -16.83
C LEU A 522 1.55 13.76 -16.02
N TYR A 523 2.15 12.57 -16.00
CA TYR A 523 3.45 12.35 -15.38
C TYR A 523 4.53 13.28 -15.98
N LYS A 524 4.59 13.39 -17.31
CA LYS A 524 5.55 14.26 -18.02
C LYS A 524 5.27 15.75 -17.86
N VAL A 525 4.00 16.16 -17.79
CA VAL A 525 3.63 17.55 -17.46
C VAL A 525 4.18 17.90 -16.08
N LEU A 526 3.94 17.05 -15.07
CA LEU A 526 4.46 17.25 -13.72
C LEU A 526 6.00 17.30 -13.69
N GLU A 527 6.67 16.43 -14.44
CA GLU A 527 8.12 16.44 -14.58
C GLU A 527 8.62 17.77 -15.17
N LYS A 528 7.98 18.27 -16.24
CA LYS A 528 8.32 19.55 -16.88
C LYS A 528 8.04 20.76 -15.99
N LEU A 529 7.02 20.69 -15.13
CA LEU A 529 6.73 21.74 -14.16
C LEU A 529 7.68 21.73 -12.95
N GLY A 530 8.51 20.68 -12.80
CA GLY A 530 9.28 20.47 -11.58
C GLY A 530 8.41 20.24 -10.34
N VAL A 531 7.15 19.82 -10.53
CA VAL A 531 6.17 19.68 -9.45
C VAL A 531 6.28 18.28 -8.84
N PRO A 532 6.60 18.17 -7.55
CA PRO A 532 6.53 16.90 -6.86
C PRO A 532 5.06 16.51 -6.65
N PHE A 533 4.77 15.20 -6.62
CA PHE A 533 3.41 14.70 -6.40
C PHE A 533 2.84 15.11 -5.04
N LYS A 534 3.74 15.25 -4.05
CA LYS A 534 3.49 15.79 -2.72
C LYS A 534 4.60 16.79 -2.41
N CYS A 535 4.24 17.98 -1.96
CA CYS A 535 5.17 19.00 -1.49
C CYS A 535 4.77 19.38 -0.07
N GLY A 536 5.51 18.90 0.92
CA GLY A 536 5.03 18.98 2.30
C GLY A 536 3.65 18.35 2.42
N CYS A 537 2.74 18.97 3.16
CA CYS A 537 1.37 18.48 3.34
C CYS A 537 0.41 18.78 2.17
N VAL A 538 0.91 19.34 1.05
CA VAL A 538 0.11 19.62 -0.15
C VAL A 538 0.21 18.46 -1.13
N THR A 539 -0.92 17.84 -1.48
CA THR A 539 -0.99 16.75 -2.47
C THR A 539 -1.62 17.24 -3.77
N VAL A 540 -0.97 16.97 -4.90
CA VAL A 540 -1.36 17.55 -6.21
C VAL A 540 -2.44 16.72 -6.94
N ILE A 541 -2.41 15.39 -6.81
CA ILE A 541 -3.23 14.45 -7.62
C ILE A 541 -3.88 13.31 -6.81
N SER A 542 -4.26 13.54 -5.55
CA SER A 542 -4.71 12.47 -4.63
C SER A 542 -5.85 11.59 -5.16
N ASP A 543 -6.76 12.16 -5.93
CA ASP A 543 -7.93 11.51 -6.53
C ASP A 543 -7.60 10.66 -7.77
N MET A 544 -6.48 10.94 -8.44
CA MET A 544 -6.02 10.24 -9.64
C MET A 544 -4.83 9.31 -9.39
N GLU A 545 -4.31 9.22 -8.15
CA GLU A 545 -3.10 8.45 -7.83
C GLU A 545 -3.20 6.98 -8.28
N LEU A 546 -4.26 6.28 -7.89
CA LEU A 546 -4.49 4.88 -8.25
C LEU A 546 -4.64 4.68 -9.77
N PRO A 547 -5.55 5.37 -10.49
CA PRO A 547 -5.74 5.16 -11.92
C PRO A 547 -4.52 5.56 -12.75
N LEU A 548 -3.80 6.62 -12.35
CA LEU A 548 -2.56 7.05 -13.00
C LEU A 548 -1.47 5.98 -12.92
N ILE A 549 -1.22 5.47 -11.72
CA ILE A 549 -0.14 4.49 -11.51
C ILE A 549 -0.51 3.17 -12.19
N ALA A 550 -1.78 2.76 -12.12
CA ALA A 550 -2.26 1.57 -12.82
C ALA A 550 -1.98 1.67 -14.33
N SER A 551 -2.39 2.78 -14.97
CA SER A 551 -2.22 2.92 -16.42
C SER A 551 -0.76 3.01 -16.85
N ILE A 552 0.13 3.61 -16.04
CA ILE A 552 1.57 3.62 -16.31
C ILE A 552 2.19 2.24 -16.11
N TYR A 553 1.79 1.50 -15.07
CA TYR A 553 2.38 0.20 -14.76
C TYR A 553 2.15 -0.83 -15.88
N ASP A 554 0.97 -0.80 -16.50
CA ASP A 554 0.60 -1.68 -17.62
C ASP A 554 1.50 -1.47 -18.85
N PHE A 555 1.99 -0.25 -19.07
CA PHE A 555 2.86 0.09 -20.20
C PHE A 555 4.36 0.00 -19.84
N ASN A 556 4.76 0.52 -18.68
CA ASN A 556 6.13 0.50 -18.19
C ASN A 556 6.15 0.17 -16.68
N ASN A 557 6.39 -1.11 -16.38
CA ASN A 557 6.37 -1.64 -15.02
C ASN A 557 7.46 -1.05 -14.11
N ARG A 558 8.63 -0.67 -14.65
CA ARG A 558 9.74 -0.05 -13.89
C ARG A 558 9.42 1.38 -13.49
N LEU A 559 8.84 2.16 -14.41
CA LEU A 559 8.34 3.50 -14.09
C LEU A 559 7.17 3.42 -13.09
N GLY A 560 6.26 2.46 -13.29
CA GLY A 560 5.18 2.18 -12.34
C GLY A 560 5.70 1.86 -10.93
N LEU A 561 6.73 1.01 -10.82
CA LEU A 561 7.40 0.73 -9.54
C LEU A 561 8.02 1.97 -8.91
N PHE A 562 8.70 2.80 -9.70
CA PHE A 562 9.26 4.05 -9.22
C PHE A 562 8.19 4.97 -8.65
N LEU A 563 7.04 5.10 -9.33
CA LEU A 563 5.91 5.91 -8.85
C LEU A 563 5.27 5.33 -7.58
N LEU A 564 5.19 3.99 -7.46
CA LEU A 564 4.74 3.32 -6.24
C LEU A 564 5.61 3.66 -5.03
N VAL A 565 6.94 3.71 -5.23
CA VAL A 565 7.85 4.17 -4.18
C VAL A 565 7.63 5.66 -3.92
N ARG A 566 7.66 6.48 -4.98
CA ARG A 566 7.72 7.94 -4.90
C ARG A 566 6.48 8.60 -4.30
N CYS A 567 5.25 8.21 -4.67
CA CYS A 567 4.08 9.04 -4.36
C CYS A 567 2.86 8.29 -3.83
N SER A 568 2.85 6.96 -3.85
CA SER A 568 1.67 6.20 -3.45
C SER A 568 1.35 6.25 -1.97
N SER A 569 0.05 6.21 -1.68
CA SER A 569 -0.49 5.82 -0.39
C SER A 569 -0.39 4.30 -0.20
N THR A 570 -0.36 3.86 1.06
CA THR A 570 -0.42 2.44 1.41
C THR A 570 -1.59 1.75 0.69
N GLY A 571 -2.79 2.33 0.74
CA GLY A 571 -3.99 1.75 0.12
C GLY A 571 -3.90 1.56 -1.39
N THR A 572 -3.18 2.44 -2.11
CA THR A 572 -2.91 2.27 -3.54
C THR A 572 -1.98 1.09 -3.78
N ILE A 573 -0.88 1.00 -3.01
CA ILE A 573 0.06 -0.14 -3.10
C ILE A 573 -0.66 -1.46 -2.83
N GLU A 574 -1.56 -1.51 -1.83
CA GLU A 574 -2.26 -2.74 -1.48
C GLU A 574 -3.23 -3.22 -2.57
N LYS A 575 -3.83 -2.28 -3.30
CA LYS A 575 -4.76 -2.57 -4.41
C LYS A 575 -4.00 -3.04 -5.66
N LEU A 576 -2.94 -2.33 -6.05
CA LEU A 576 -2.17 -2.62 -7.26
C LEU A 576 -1.27 -3.84 -7.08
N ILE A 577 -0.47 -3.88 -6.01
CA ILE A 577 0.47 -4.97 -5.72
C ILE A 577 -0.19 -5.99 -4.79
N ASN A 578 -1.27 -6.58 -5.27
CA ASN A 578 -1.97 -7.66 -4.56
C ASN A 578 -1.31 -9.03 -4.83
N ARG A 579 -1.78 -10.08 -4.14
CA ARG A 579 -1.20 -11.42 -4.28
C ARG A 579 -1.36 -11.98 -5.70
N LYS A 580 -2.49 -11.74 -6.37
CA LYS A 580 -2.71 -12.22 -7.74
C LYS A 580 -1.69 -11.60 -8.69
N PHE A 581 -1.53 -10.28 -8.60
CA PHE A 581 -0.52 -9.55 -9.37
C PHE A 581 0.89 -10.13 -9.19
N VAL A 582 1.34 -10.36 -7.95
CA VAL A 582 2.68 -10.95 -7.71
C VAL A 582 2.79 -12.38 -8.23
N MET A 583 1.71 -13.17 -8.21
CA MET A 583 1.71 -14.53 -8.77
C MET A 583 1.82 -14.56 -10.30
N ASP A 584 1.35 -13.52 -10.99
CA ASP A 584 1.36 -13.45 -12.45
C ASP A 584 2.69 -12.92 -13.02
N LEU A 585 3.59 -12.41 -12.17
CA LEU A 585 4.90 -11.90 -12.58
C LEU A 585 5.95 -12.99 -12.82
N GLU A 586 6.90 -12.71 -13.71
CA GLU A 586 8.07 -13.54 -13.91
C GLU A 586 9.06 -13.46 -12.74
N SER A 587 9.62 -14.60 -12.36
CA SER A 587 10.55 -14.71 -11.23
C SER A 587 11.79 -13.82 -11.36
N GLY A 588 12.30 -13.60 -12.58
CA GLY A 588 13.46 -12.73 -12.84
C GLY A 588 13.17 -11.26 -12.53
N TYR A 589 11.98 -10.78 -12.91
CA TYR A 589 11.56 -9.42 -12.61
C TYR A 589 11.40 -9.19 -11.10
N ILE A 590 10.78 -10.13 -10.38
CA ILE A 590 10.61 -10.06 -8.91
C ILE A 590 11.97 -9.91 -8.23
N ASP A 591 12.95 -10.72 -8.62
CA ASP A 591 14.31 -10.66 -8.11
C ASP A 591 14.94 -9.27 -8.31
N ASP A 592 14.82 -8.69 -9.51
CA ASP A 592 15.36 -7.35 -9.79
C ASP A 592 14.66 -6.27 -8.96
N VAL A 593 13.33 -6.38 -8.78
CA VAL A 593 12.56 -5.44 -7.96
C VAL A 593 13.02 -5.49 -6.51
N ILE A 594 13.18 -6.68 -5.94
CA ILE A 594 13.65 -6.83 -4.55
C ILE A 594 15.05 -6.21 -4.40
N ASP A 595 15.94 -6.40 -5.37
CA ASP A 595 17.28 -5.80 -5.34
C ASP A 595 17.22 -4.26 -5.33
N ILE A 596 16.39 -3.67 -6.19
CA ILE A 596 16.17 -2.22 -6.24
C ILE A 596 15.64 -1.70 -4.88
N LEU A 597 14.66 -2.39 -4.31
CA LEU A 597 14.03 -2.00 -3.04
C LEU A 597 14.98 -2.11 -1.84
N ILE A 598 15.78 -3.18 -1.76
CA ILE A 598 16.83 -3.31 -0.73
C ILE A 598 17.85 -2.19 -0.86
N ASN A 599 18.37 -1.95 -2.08
CA ASN A 599 19.34 -0.90 -2.33
C ASN A 599 18.79 0.49 -1.99
N ALA A 600 17.50 0.75 -2.26
CA ALA A 600 16.85 2.01 -1.91
C ALA A 600 16.84 2.29 -0.40
N ILE A 601 16.71 1.28 0.46
CA ILE A 601 16.84 1.52 1.92
C ILE A 601 18.31 1.63 2.33
N GLU A 602 19.18 0.74 1.83
CA GLU A 602 20.58 0.70 2.25
C GLU A 602 21.33 2.01 1.93
N VAL A 603 21.15 2.55 0.73
CA VAL A 603 21.83 3.78 0.30
C VAL A 603 21.30 5.01 1.05
N ASN A 604 20.01 5.03 1.41
CA ASN A 604 19.36 6.19 2.01
C ASN A 604 19.19 6.10 3.52
N ILE A 605 19.72 5.08 4.20
CA ILE A 605 19.52 4.92 5.64
C ILE A 605 20.02 6.12 6.44
N GLY A 606 21.11 6.76 6.00
CA GLY A 606 21.63 7.99 6.61
C GLY A 606 20.64 9.16 6.49
N GLU A 607 19.98 9.33 5.34
CA GLU A 607 18.96 10.35 5.12
C GLU A 607 17.70 10.05 5.97
N ILE A 608 17.29 8.78 6.06
CA ILE A 608 16.15 8.34 6.87
C ILE A 608 16.41 8.62 8.36
N ILE A 609 17.62 8.35 8.85
CA ILE A 609 18.03 8.63 10.23
C ILE A 609 18.08 10.15 10.47
N ALA A 610 18.68 10.91 9.56
CA ALA A 610 18.80 12.37 9.68
C ALA A 610 17.43 13.07 9.70
N MET A 611 16.47 12.59 8.90
CA MET A 611 15.08 13.07 8.90
C MET A 611 14.36 12.77 10.22
N GLY A 612 14.74 11.70 10.92
CA GLY A 612 14.12 11.29 12.17
C GLY A 612 12.61 11.00 12.02
N ASN A 613 11.81 11.57 12.92
CA ASN A 613 10.34 11.47 12.86
C ASN A 613 9.68 12.54 11.98
N GLY A 614 10.47 13.27 11.17
CA GLY A 614 10.00 14.26 10.21
C GLY A 614 8.95 13.72 9.23
N PHE A 615 8.23 14.66 8.62
CA PHE A 615 7.14 14.39 7.69
C PHE A 615 7.59 13.52 6.51
N SER A 616 6.71 12.65 6.02
CA SER A 616 7.00 11.68 4.96
C SER A 616 6.91 12.23 3.54
N GLU A 617 6.95 13.54 3.41
CA GLU A 617 6.45 14.29 2.26
C GLU A 617 7.52 14.51 1.18
N TYR A 618 8.69 13.89 1.35
CA TYR A 618 9.84 13.93 0.45
C TYR A 618 10.31 12.51 0.16
N LEU A 619 11.21 12.33 -0.82
CA LEU A 619 11.61 11.01 -1.29
C LEU A 619 12.12 10.09 -0.17
N ALA A 620 12.91 10.58 0.79
CA ALA A 620 13.40 9.78 1.91
C ALA A 620 12.26 9.25 2.81
N GLY A 621 11.23 10.07 2.99
CA GLY A 621 10.00 9.73 3.71
C GLY A 621 9.19 8.66 2.99
N HIS A 622 9.05 8.81 1.67
CA HIS A 622 8.39 7.84 0.81
C HIS A 622 9.15 6.51 0.74
N ILE A 623 10.48 6.52 0.68
CA ILE A 623 11.30 5.31 0.79
C ILE A 623 11.04 4.61 2.12
N ARG A 624 11.08 5.34 3.25
CA ARG A 624 10.82 4.79 4.59
C ARG A 624 9.44 4.13 4.72
N GLU A 625 8.42 4.65 4.06
CA GLU A 625 7.03 4.19 4.20
C GLU A 625 6.63 3.14 3.16
N ASN A 626 6.97 3.37 1.88
CA ASN A 626 6.47 2.55 0.77
C ASN A 626 7.36 1.35 0.47
N VAL A 627 8.69 1.49 0.56
CA VAL A 627 9.62 0.40 0.24
C VAL A 627 9.43 -0.82 1.16
N PRO A 628 9.24 -0.69 2.49
CA PRO A 628 8.95 -1.84 3.34
C PRO A 628 7.71 -2.63 2.91
N ILE A 629 6.64 -1.94 2.51
CA ILE A 629 5.38 -2.55 2.09
C ILE A 629 5.56 -3.28 0.76
N LEU A 630 6.24 -2.66 -0.20
CA LEU A 630 6.55 -3.26 -1.50
C LEU A 630 7.46 -4.48 -1.32
N LEU A 631 8.52 -4.35 -0.52
CA LEU A 631 9.48 -5.42 -0.25
C LEU A 631 8.76 -6.63 0.34
N GLN A 632 7.95 -6.46 1.39
CA GLN A 632 7.14 -7.54 1.97
C GLN A 632 6.27 -8.28 0.95
N ARG A 633 5.72 -7.58 -0.04
CA ARG A 633 4.84 -8.16 -1.07
C ARG A 633 5.64 -8.96 -2.10
N PHE A 634 6.71 -8.38 -2.66
CA PHE A 634 7.55 -9.06 -3.63
C PHE A 634 8.35 -10.23 -3.03
N SER A 635 8.75 -10.13 -1.76
CA SER A 635 9.45 -11.19 -1.03
C SER A 635 8.65 -12.49 -0.91
N SER A 636 7.32 -12.46 -1.11
CA SER A 636 6.48 -13.66 -1.14
C SER A 636 6.87 -14.65 -2.26
N ARG A 637 7.64 -14.23 -3.26
CA ARG A 637 8.20 -15.10 -4.31
C ARG A 637 9.72 -14.94 -4.50
N ALA A 638 10.42 -14.44 -3.49
CA ALA A 638 11.87 -14.29 -3.53
C ALA A 638 12.58 -15.60 -3.88
N SER A 639 13.49 -15.56 -4.85
CA SER A 639 14.39 -16.68 -5.15
C SER A 639 15.35 -16.96 -3.99
N GLU A 640 16.03 -18.11 -3.99
CA GLU A 640 17.04 -18.43 -2.97
C GLU A 640 18.19 -17.39 -2.96
N ARG A 641 18.58 -16.88 -4.15
CA ARG A 641 19.56 -15.80 -4.29
C ARG A 641 19.10 -14.55 -3.55
N MET A 642 17.82 -14.21 -3.69
CA MET A 642 17.26 -13.01 -3.10
C MET A 642 16.98 -13.15 -1.61
N GLN A 643 16.53 -14.32 -1.15
CA GLN A 643 16.39 -14.65 0.28
C GLN A 643 17.72 -14.47 1.04
N LYS A 644 18.86 -14.83 0.41
CA LYS A 644 20.20 -14.53 0.97
C LYS A 644 20.41 -13.03 1.14
N LYS A 645 20.10 -12.23 0.12
CA LYS A 645 20.25 -10.77 0.17
C LYS A 645 19.33 -10.13 1.22
N GLU A 646 18.08 -10.59 1.32
CA GLU A 646 17.12 -10.14 2.34
C GLU A 646 17.64 -10.41 3.76
N LEU A 647 18.25 -11.56 4.01
CA LEU A 647 18.82 -11.87 5.32
C LEU A 647 20.06 -11.02 5.65
N GLN A 648 20.91 -10.76 4.66
CA GLN A 648 22.04 -9.82 4.80
C GLN A 648 21.57 -8.38 5.03
N PHE A 649 20.46 -7.99 4.39
CA PHE A 649 19.82 -6.70 4.59
C PHE A 649 19.27 -6.56 6.02
N ILE A 650 18.60 -7.59 6.53
CA ILE A 650 18.15 -7.67 7.93
C ILE A 650 19.33 -7.47 8.88
N GLN A 651 20.44 -8.20 8.66
CA GLN A 651 21.66 -8.10 9.48
C GLN A 651 22.20 -6.66 9.56
N LYS A 652 22.31 -5.98 8.41
CA LYS A 652 22.74 -4.58 8.33
C LYS A 652 21.78 -3.66 9.06
N ILE A 653 20.47 -3.83 8.84
CA ILE A 653 19.44 -3.01 9.46
C ILE A 653 19.49 -3.08 10.98
N MET A 654 19.66 -4.27 11.54
CA MET A 654 19.78 -4.46 12.99
C MET A 654 20.98 -3.71 13.60
N SER A 655 22.03 -3.50 12.81
CA SER A 655 23.27 -2.85 13.26
C SER A 655 23.22 -1.31 13.19
N TYR A 656 22.24 -0.72 12.48
CA TYR A 656 22.13 0.75 12.41
C TYR A 656 21.62 1.34 13.72
N ARG A 657 22.21 2.45 14.18
CA ARG A 657 21.79 3.16 15.39
C ARG A 657 20.81 4.29 15.05
N ASN A 658 19.97 4.65 16.01
CA ASN A 658 19.04 5.80 15.91
C ASN A 658 18.02 5.68 14.77
N ILE A 659 17.55 4.47 14.46
CA ILE A 659 16.45 4.29 13.51
C ILE A 659 15.20 4.99 14.07
N PRO A 660 14.51 5.82 13.26
CA PRO A 660 13.35 6.56 13.74
C PRO A 660 12.18 5.64 14.10
N PRO A 661 11.45 5.89 15.21
CA PRO A 661 10.25 5.16 15.64
C PRO A 661 9.20 4.91 14.54
N ARG A 662 9.07 5.85 13.60
CA ARG A 662 8.11 5.76 12.49
C ARG A 662 8.52 4.74 11.41
N PHE A 663 9.78 4.30 11.37
CA PHE A 663 10.20 3.20 10.52
C PHE A 663 9.94 1.88 11.24
N GLU A 664 8.87 1.16 10.87
CA GLU A 664 8.46 -0.11 11.49
C GLU A 664 9.38 -1.30 11.13
N VAL A 665 10.67 -1.15 11.42
CA VAL A 665 11.74 -2.10 11.08
C VAL A 665 11.47 -3.50 11.64
N THR A 666 10.99 -3.62 12.88
CA THR A 666 10.68 -4.92 13.49
C THR A 666 9.62 -5.68 12.69
N GLN A 667 8.57 -5.00 12.22
CA GLN A 667 7.52 -5.63 11.43
C GLN A 667 8.04 -6.04 10.03
N LEU A 668 8.90 -5.20 9.42
CA LEU A 668 9.55 -5.54 8.17
C LEU A 668 10.41 -6.79 8.32
N MET A 669 11.31 -6.82 9.32
CA MET A 669 12.21 -7.94 9.56
C MET A 669 11.47 -9.26 9.83
N ASP A 670 10.43 -9.26 10.68
CA ASP A 670 9.61 -10.47 10.94
C ASP A 670 8.96 -10.98 9.66
N LYS A 671 8.36 -10.09 8.86
CA LYS A 671 7.70 -10.49 7.62
C LYS A 671 8.68 -11.04 6.59
N LEU A 672 9.87 -10.45 6.44
CA LEU A 672 10.91 -10.95 5.53
C LEU A 672 11.46 -12.31 6.00
N LEU A 673 11.73 -12.48 7.29
CA LEU A 673 12.16 -13.77 7.85
C LEU A 673 11.17 -14.89 7.61
N ARG A 674 9.86 -14.61 7.58
CA ARG A 674 8.84 -15.61 7.25
C ARG A 674 8.89 -16.06 5.79
N GLN A 675 9.42 -15.23 4.89
CA GLN A 675 9.60 -15.58 3.47
C GLN A 675 10.91 -16.33 3.21
N ILE A 676 11.90 -16.18 4.06
CA ILE A 676 13.20 -16.87 3.94
C ILE A 676 13.07 -18.33 4.39
N SER A 677 13.59 -19.24 3.57
CA SER A 677 13.61 -20.68 3.88
C SER A 677 14.50 -21.03 5.08
N GLU A 678 14.11 -22.05 5.85
CA GLU A 678 14.88 -22.52 7.01
C GLU A 678 16.31 -22.94 6.61
N ARG A 679 16.47 -23.55 5.44
CA ARG A 679 17.77 -23.86 4.84
C ARG A 679 18.68 -22.64 4.72
N MET A 680 18.16 -21.53 4.19
CA MET A 680 18.94 -20.30 4.03
C MET A 680 19.30 -19.69 5.39
N LYS A 681 18.37 -19.74 6.35
CA LYS A 681 18.60 -19.28 7.72
C LYS A 681 19.69 -20.06 8.44
N VAL A 682 19.70 -21.40 8.32
CA VAL A 682 20.77 -22.25 8.88
C VAL A 682 22.11 -21.88 8.25
N LYS A 683 22.17 -21.81 6.92
CA LYS A 683 23.39 -21.48 6.16
C LYS A 683 24.00 -20.12 6.53
N LEU A 684 23.17 -19.14 6.88
CA LEU A 684 23.60 -17.78 7.23
C LEU A 684 23.56 -17.50 8.73
N LEU A 685 23.29 -18.50 9.57
CA LEU A 685 23.29 -18.34 11.02
C LEU A 685 24.63 -17.80 11.56
N PRO A 686 25.82 -18.28 11.12
CA PRO A 686 27.09 -17.74 11.60
C PRO A 686 27.20 -16.22 11.38
N LEU A 687 26.85 -15.77 10.17
CA LEU A 687 26.84 -14.35 9.82
C LEU A 687 25.85 -13.58 10.69
N MET A 688 24.64 -14.11 10.90
CA MET A 688 23.64 -13.47 11.74
C MET A 688 24.09 -13.35 13.21
N MET A 689 24.83 -14.32 13.73
CA MET A 689 25.33 -14.30 15.11
C MET A 689 26.35 -13.18 15.38
N GLU A 690 27.08 -12.74 14.35
CA GLU A 690 28.05 -11.62 14.40
C GLU A 690 27.38 -10.23 14.50
N THR A 691 26.05 -10.15 14.36
CA THR A 691 25.32 -8.86 14.35
C THR A 691 25.46 -8.13 15.69
N GLU A 692 25.72 -6.82 15.68
CA GLU A 692 25.73 -6.04 16.93
C GLU A 692 24.37 -6.08 17.66
N ILE A 693 24.38 -6.00 18.98
CA ILE A 693 23.16 -5.83 19.79
C ILE A 693 22.94 -4.33 19.97
N VAL A 694 21.96 -3.79 19.26
CA VAL A 694 21.62 -2.36 19.28
C VAL A 694 20.18 -2.22 19.76
N GLU A 695 19.99 -1.58 20.91
CA GLU A 695 18.67 -1.28 21.46
C GLU A 695 17.99 -0.17 20.65
N GLN A 696 16.87 -0.50 19.98
CA GLN A 696 16.13 0.43 19.12
C GLN A 696 14.92 1.05 19.85
N VAL A 697 14.64 2.33 19.60
CA VAL A 697 13.44 3.00 20.15
C VAL A 697 12.14 2.40 19.57
N THR A 698 12.15 1.94 18.32
CA THR A 698 11.03 1.26 17.63
C THR A 698 10.63 -0.05 18.30
N MET A 699 11.56 -0.75 18.96
CA MET A 699 11.29 -2.01 19.67
C MET A 699 10.50 -1.81 20.98
N HIS A 700 10.23 -0.55 21.33
CA HIS A 700 9.50 -0.15 22.53
C HIS A 700 8.12 0.45 22.23
N SER A 701 7.71 0.58 20.96
CA SER A 701 6.49 1.32 20.59
C SER A 701 5.44 0.46 19.84
N ARG A 702 4.53 -0.19 20.57
CA ARG A 702 3.07 0.11 20.62
C ARG A 702 2.23 -1.00 21.30
N VAL A 703 1.43 -0.54 22.27
CA VAL A 703 0.06 -0.97 22.67
C VAL A 703 -0.16 -2.25 23.51
N ASP A 704 0.63 -3.32 23.42
CA ASP A 704 0.30 -4.58 24.15
C ASP A 704 1.34 -5.07 25.18
N GLY A 705 2.21 -4.20 25.67
CA GLY A 705 3.18 -4.59 26.72
C GLY A 705 4.29 -5.57 26.27
N SER A 706 4.42 -5.86 24.98
CA SER A 706 5.56 -6.59 24.41
C SER A 706 6.74 -5.65 24.19
N ASN A 707 7.51 -5.40 25.25
CA ASN A 707 8.84 -4.79 25.11
C ASN A 707 9.78 -5.77 24.38
N GLY A 708 10.43 -5.30 23.30
CA GLY A 708 11.69 -5.85 22.78
C GLY A 708 11.68 -7.32 22.39
N ILE A 709 10.90 -7.72 21.39
CA ILE A 709 11.09 -9.01 20.70
C ILE A 709 12.30 -8.85 19.78
N ASP A 710 13.33 -9.66 20.02
CA ASP A 710 14.51 -9.74 19.17
C ASP A 710 14.20 -10.61 17.94
N ILE A 711 14.87 -10.37 16.82
CA ILE A 711 14.64 -11.18 15.62
C ILE A 711 14.95 -12.67 15.85
N PHE A 712 15.86 -12.97 16.77
CA PHE A 712 16.21 -14.32 17.14
C PHE A 712 15.09 -15.04 17.92
N ASP A 713 14.12 -14.31 18.47
CA ASP A 713 12.91 -14.89 19.09
C ASP A 713 12.07 -15.65 18.05
N CYS A 714 12.13 -15.25 16.77
CA CYS A 714 11.36 -15.84 15.66
C CYS A 714 12.23 -16.26 14.46
N TYR A 715 13.53 -16.49 14.67
CA TYR A 715 14.45 -16.79 13.57
C TYR A 715 14.02 -18.03 12.79
N PHE A 716 13.87 -19.18 13.45
CA PHE A 716 13.39 -20.42 12.84
C PHE A 716 11.88 -20.57 13.01
N ASN A 717 11.19 -20.94 11.93
CA ASN A 717 9.76 -21.24 11.95
C ASN A 717 9.47 -22.72 12.20
N LYS A 718 10.49 -23.58 12.11
CA LYS A 718 10.37 -25.03 12.23
C LYS A 718 11.41 -25.60 13.19
N GLN A 719 11.05 -26.72 13.81
CA GLN A 719 11.93 -27.51 14.67
C GLN A 719 12.52 -28.72 13.91
N GLY A 720 13.54 -29.36 14.48
CA GLY A 720 14.15 -30.57 13.92
C GLY A 720 15.04 -30.29 12.71
N LEU A 721 15.82 -29.20 12.78
CA LEU A 721 16.73 -28.77 11.71
C LEU A 721 18.14 -29.38 11.84
N ASP A 722 18.35 -30.32 12.78
CA ASP A 722 19.67 -30.89 13.11
C ASP A 722 20.42 -31.41 11.88
N THR A 723 19.71 -32.09 10.98
CA THR A 723 20.27 -32.62 9.72
C THR A 723 20.82 -31.52 8.81
N LEU A 724 20.21 -30.33 8.78
CA LEU A 724 20.71 -29.19 8.01
C LEU A 724 21.98 -28.62 8.64
N PHE A 725 22.03 -28.52 9.98
CA PHE A 725 23.22 -28.05 10.68
C PHE A 725 24.41 -28.96 10.42
N GLU A 726 24.20 -30.28 10.42
CA GLU A 726 25.19 -31.29 10.04
C GLU A 726 25.58 -31.19 8.56
N GLU A 727 24.60 -31.10 7.63
CA GLU A 727 24.84 -31.00 6.18
C GLU A 727 25.72 -29.79 5.84
N TYR A 728 25.40 -28.62 6.40
CA TYR A 728 26.12 -27.38 6.14
C TYR A 728 27.39 -27.21 6.97
N ASN A 729 27.69 -28.13 7.89
CA ASN A 729 28.82 -28.03 8.83
C ASN A 729 28.88 -26.63 9.48
N VAL A 730 27.76 -26.19 10.04
CA VAL A 730 27.65 -24.84 10.63
C VAL A 730 28.58 -24.74 11.84
N LEU A 731 29.52 -23.80 11.78
CA LEU A 731 30.44 -23.47 12.87
C LEU A 731 30.25 -22.00 13.25
N ILE A 732 30.15 -21.75 14.55
CA ILE A 732 30.08 -20.39 15.11
C ILE A 732 31.45 -20.06 15.71
N ASP A 733 31.94 -18.85 15.45
CA ASP A 733 33.19 -18.37 16.01
C ASP A 733 33.15 -18.40 17.55
N GLU A 734 34.19 -18.97 18.16
CA GLU A 734 34.30 -19.09 19.61
C GLU A 734 34.34 -17.71 20.28
N ASP A 735 34.91 -16.69 19.62
CA ASP A 735 34.93 -15.32 20.12
C ASP A 735 33.53 -14.71 20.19
N VAL A 736 32.65 -15.04 19.25
CA VAL A 736 31.24 -14.60 19.24
C VAL A 736 30.48 -15.24 20.39
N ILE A 737 30.63 -16.56 20.60
CA ILE A 737 29.99 -17.27 21.72
C ILE A 737 30.49 -16.70 23.05
N ASN A 738 31.81 -16.52 23.19
CA ASN A 738 32.41 -15.98 24.40
C ASN A 738 31.93 -14.54 24.67
N TRP A 739 31.72 -13.72 23.65
CA TRP A 739 31.13 -12.39 23.79
C TRP A 739 29.67 -12.43 24.25
N LEU A 740 28.85 -13.33 23.70
CA LEU A 740 27.46 -13.53 24.12
C LEU A 740 27.34 -13.99 25.58
N LEU A 741 28.29 -14.82 26.04
CA LEU A 741 28.32 -15.36 27.42
C LEU A 741 28.82 -14.35 28.47
N LYS A 742 29.37 -13.19 28.08
CA LYS A 742 29.84 -12.19 29.04
C LYS A 742 28.67 -11.62 29.84
N ASP A 743 28.79 -11.70 31.17
CA ASP A 743 27.88 -11.08 32.14
C ASP A 743 28.27 -9.61 32.40
N ASP A 744 28.28 -8.80 31.33
CA ASP A 744 28.65 -7.37 31.34
C ASP A 744 27.60 -6.47 30.64
N TRP A 745 26.36 -6.97 30.52
CA TRP A 745 25.24 -6.30 29.87
C TRP A 745 24.80 -5.04 30.64
N LYS A 746 24.26 -4.06 29.91
CA LYS A 746 23.89 -2.72 30.44
C LYS A 746 22.39 -2.48 30.52
N SER A 747 21.57 -3.29 29.85
CA SER A 747 20.11 -3.22 29.88
C SER A 747 19.47 -4.61 29.87
N ASP A 748 18.21 -4.70 30.33
CA ASP A 748 17.42 -5.93 30.26
C ASP A 748 17.25 -6.42 28.81
N TYR A 749 17.23 -5.49 27.84
CA TYR A 749 17.19 -5.82 26.41
C TYR A 749 18.49 -6.51 25.96
N GLU A 750 19.65 -5.96 26.28
CA GLU A 750 20.94 -6.55 25.91
C GLU A 750 21.10 -7.96 26.49
N TRP A 751 20.74 -8.13 27.77
CA TRP A 751 20.71 -9.44 28.42
C TRP A 751 19.76 -10.41 27.70
N LYS A 752 18.51 -9.99 27.43
CA LYS A 752 17.51 -10.81 26.73
C LYS A 752 18.02 -11.27 25.37
N THR A 753 18.55 -10.36 24.54
CA THR A 753 19.06 -10.72 23.21
C THR A 753 20.22 -11.70 23.29
N LYS A 754 21.15 -11.54 24.26
CA LYS A 754 22.22 -12.52 24.50
C LYS A 754 21.66 -13.90 24.82
N VAL A 755 20.69 -13.98 25.73
CA VAL A 755 20.01 -15.24 26.11
C VAL A 755 19.34 -15.91 24.91
N VAL A 756 18.61 -15.16 24.10
CA VAL A 756 17.85 -15.70 22.96
C VAL A 756 18.78 -16.22 21.86
N ARG A 757 19.86 -15.50 21.55
CA ARG A 757 20.86 -15.98 20.58
C ARG A 757 21.52 -17.27 21.06
N LEU A 758 21.91 -17.33 22.34
CA LEU A 758 22.49 -18.54 22.93
C LEU A 758 21.49 -19.70 22.99
N LYS A 759 20.19 -19.43 23.19
CA LYS A 759 19.12 -20.45 23.13
C LYS A 759 19.15 -21.22 21.81
N ILE A 760 19.29 -20.52 20.68
CA ILE A 760 19.38 -21.17 19.36
C ILE A 760 20.62 -22.05 19.27
N LEU A 761 21.77 -21.56 19.76
CA LEU A 761 23.02 -22.34 19.74
C LEU A 761 22.93 -23.59 20.63
N ASP A 762 22.25 -23.47 21.77
CA ASP A 762 22.04 -24.57 22.70
C ASP A 762 21.08 -25.64 22.13
N GLU A 763 19.95 -25.20 21.56
CA GLU A 763 18.93 -26.07 20.96
C GLU A 763 19.48 -26.97 19.85
N TYR A 764 20.46 -26.48 19.09
CA TYR A 764 21.10 -27.22 17.99
C TYR A 764 22.50 -27.74 18.33
N HIS A 765 22.82 -27.86 19.63
CA HIS A 765 24.06 -28.48 20.13
C HIS A 765 25.36 -27.83 19.61
N LEU A 766 25.33 -26.52 19.37
CA LEU A 766 26.48 -25.73 18.91
C LEU A 766 27.33 -25.17 20.07
N LEU A 767 26.89 -25.35 21.31
CA LEU A 767 27.65 -25.00 22.52
C LEU A 767 28.43 -26.21 23.04
N SER A 768 29.66 -25.98 23.47
CA SER A 768 30.40 -26.96 24.29
C SER A 768 29.76 -27.11 25.67
N THR A 769 30.02 -28.22 26.37
CA THR A 769 29.52 -28.45 27.74
C THR A 769 29.84 -27.30 28.69
N LYS A 770 31.05 -26.73 28.57
CA LYS A 770 31.46 -25.58 29.40
C LYS A 770 30.64 -24.32 29.08
N GLN A 771 30.40 -24.06 27.79
CA GLN A 771 29.61 -22.90 27.34
C GLN A 771 28.13 -23.06 27.73
N HIS A 772 27.59 -24.28 27.68
CA HIS A 772 26.25 -24.59 28.18
C HIS A 772 26.10 -24.24 29.67
N ASP A 773 27.05 -24.66 30.51
CA ASP A 773 27.04 -24.34 31.94
C ASP A 773 27.11 -22.83 32.23
N GLU A 774 27.84 -22.08 31.39
CA GLU A 774 27.91 -20.61 31.46
C GLU A 774 26.61 -19.96 30.99
N TYR A 775 25.98 -20.49 29.94
CA TYR A 775 24.68 -20.05 29.45
C TYR A 775 23.56 -20.23 30.49
N VAL A 776 23.52 -21.39 31.16
CA VAL A 776 22.59 -21.65 32.27
C VAL A 776 22.74 -20.56 33.34
N LYS A 777 23.97 -20.19 33.73
CA LYS A 777 24.19 -19.12 34.71
C LYS A 777 23.68 -17.77 34.22
N LEU A 778 23.88 -17.44 32.95
CA LEU A 778 23.42 -16.19 32.35
C LEU A 778 21.88 -16.06 32.35
N ILE A 779 21.15 -17.14 32.02
CA ILE A 779 19.68 -17.15 32.05
C ILE A 779 19.16 -16.80 33.45
N TRP A 780 19.75 -17.41 34.48
CA TRP A 780 19.27 -17.28 35.85
C TRP A 780 19.90 -16.10 36.61
N ALA A 781 20.72 -15.28 35.96
CA ALA A 781 21.31 -14.07 36.54
C ALA A 781 20.30 -12.90 36.69
N ASN A 782 19.22 -12.89 35.90
CA ASN A 782 18.20 -11.81 35.91
C ASN A 782 16.77 -12.39 36.04
N ILE A 783 16.32 -12.58 37.29
CA ILE A 783 15.01 -13.16 37.63
C ILE A 783 14.01 -12.09 38.12
N ASP A 784 12.71 -12.34 37.87
CA ASP A 784 11.61 -11.57 38.44
C ASP A 784 11.31 -12.03 39.88
N GLU A 785 11.24 -11.08 40.82
CA GLU A 785 11.05 -11.40 42.23
C GLU A 785 9.69 -12.04 42.55
N LYS A 786 8.65 -11.79 41.74
CA LYS A 786 7.29 -12.31 41.99
C LYS A 786 7.11 -13.70 41.40
N THR A 787 7.58 -13.92 40.17
CA THR A 787 7.40 -15.21 39.48
C THR A 787 8.54 -16.18 39.75
N GLN A 788 9.70 -15.69 40.20
CA GLN A 788 10.95 -16.45 40.33
C GLN A 788 11.43 -17.03 38.97
N LEU A 789 10.94 -16.48 37.86
CA LEU A 789 11.35 -16.85 36.49
C LEU A 789 12.30 -15.79 35.91
N PRO A 790 13.16 -16.13 34.94
CA PRO A 790 13.94 -15.16 34.18
C PRO A 790 13.06 -14.03 33.62
N LYS A 791 13.57 -12.79 33.55
CA LYS A 791 12.82 -11.62 33.07
C LYS A 791 12.61 -11.58 31.54
N LEU A 792 12.21 -12.70 30.92
CA LEU A 792 11.85 -12.78 29.51
C LEU A 792 10.42 -12.24 29.30
N THR A 793 10.26 -10.93 29.45
CA THR A 793 8.98 -10.25 29.23
C THR A 793 8.47 -10.50 27.80
N GLY A 794 7.16 -10.80 27.69
CA GLY A 794 6.47 -11.11 26.43
C GLY A 794 6.47 -12.59 26.02
N TYR A 795 7.22 -13.46 26.71
CA TYR A 795 7.29 -14.88 26.38
C TYR A 795 6.08 -15.69 26.86
N TYR A 796 5.76 -16.78 26.14
CA TYR A 796 4.81 -17.78 26.62
C TYR A 796 5.39 -18.59 27.78
N LEU A 797 4.56 -18.92 28.77
CA LEU A 797 4.99 -19.57 30.00
C LEU A 797 5.59 -20.96 29.79
N TRP A 798 5.17 -21.65 28.73
CA TRP A 798 5.74 -22.95 28.37
C TRP A 798 7.22 -22.88 27.98
N VAL A 799 7.71 -21.73 27.51
CA VAL A 799 9.12 -21.58 27.12
C VAL A 799 10.03 -21.77 28.32
N TYR A 800 9.60 -21.36 29.52
CA TYR A 800 10.39 -21.54 30.74
C TYR A 800 10.55 -23.01 31.12
N GLU A 801 9.63 -23.90 30.73
CA GLU A 801 9.79 -25.36 30.90
C GLU A 801 10.86 -25.94 29.97
N THR A 802 11.17 -25.26 28.87
CA THR A 802 12.17 -25.70 27.88
C THR A 802 13.54 -25.06 28.07
N LEU A 803 13.67 -24.06 28.93
CA LEU A 803 14.95 -23.41 29.18
C LEU A 803 15.87 -24.28 30.05
N PRO A 804 17.19 -24.25 29.81
CA PRO A 804 18.16 -24.85 30.72
C PRO A 804 18.01 -24.32 32.14
N TYR A 805 18.04 -25.21 33.12
CA TYR A 805 17.78 -24.89 34.53
C TYR A 805 18.96 -25.24 35.44
N ILE A 806 19.07 -24.50 36.54
CA ILE A 806 19.97 -24.85 37.66
C ILE A 806 19.32 -25.91 38.55
N ASP A 807 18.00 -25.81 38.73
CA ASP A 807 17.17 -26.75 39.50
C ASP A 807 15.86 -26.99 38.73
N GLU A 808 15.63 -28.25 38.35
CA GLU A 808 14.48 -28.71 37.56
C GLU A 808 13.13 -28.38 38.22
N SER A 809 13.10 -28.23 39.55
CA SER A 809 11.86 -27.97 40.27
C SER A 809 11.37 -26.52 40.13
N ILE A 810 12.24 -25.56 39.85
CA ILE A 810 11.92 -24.13 39.87
C ILE A 810 10.97 -23.73 38.74
N PRO A 811 11.24 -24.00 37.44
CA PRO A 811 10.36 -23.60 36.35
C PRO A 811 8.95 -24.16 36.49
N LYS A 812 8.85 -25.48 36.71
CA LYS A 812 7.60 -26.23 36.84
C LYS A 812 6.72 -25.71 37.99
N LEU A 813 7.32 -25.45 39.15
CA LEU A 813 6.58 -24.90 40.30
C LEU A 813 6.08 -23.49 40.01
N SER A 814 6.92 -22.62 39.46
CA SER A 814 6.57 -21.23 39.18
C SER A 814 5.49 -21.10 38.10
N VAL A 815 5.59 -21.86 37.00
CA VAL A 815 4.60 -21.89 35.92
C VAL A 815 3.26 -22.42 36.43
N LYS A 816 3.25 -23.51 37.20
CA LYS A 816 2.01 -24.00 37.83
C LYS A 816 1.40 -22.97 38.77
N ASN A 817 2.22 -22.33 39.60
CA ASN A 817 1.77 -21.33 40.56
C ASN A 817 1.11 -20.13 39.87
N TYR A 818 1.58 -19.72 38.69
CA TYR A 818 0.91 -18.70 37.88
C TYR A 818 -0.56 -19.06 37.60
N PHE A 819 -0.84 -20.24 37.01
CA PHE A 819 -2.21 -20.63 36.68
C PHE A 819 -3.08 -20.87 37.94
N ILE A 820 -2.48 -21.33 39.03
CA ILE A 820 -3.20 -21.60 40.28
C ILE A 820 -3.56 -20.29 41.01
N THR A 821 -2.66 -19.31 41.06
CA THR A 821 -2.86 -18.07 41.84
C THR A 821 -3.49 -16.93 41.05
N TYR A 822 -3.16 -16.80 39.76
CA TYR A 822 -3.59 -15.67 38.94
C TYR A 822 -5.10 -15.73 38.64
N ASP A 823 -5.83 -14.62 38.81
CA ASP A 823 -7.27 -14.57 38.57
C ASP A 823 -7.57 -14.10 37.14
N ILE A 824 -8.18 -14.99 36.36
CA ILE A 824 -8.60 -14.74 34.96
C ILE A 824 -9.58 -13.55 34.88
N ALA A 825 -10.25 -13.19 35.98
CA ALA A 825 -11.26 -12.13 35.98
C ALA A 825 -10.71 -10.69 36.08
N THR A 826 -9.41 -10.48 36.27
CA THR A 826 -8.85 -9.17 36.71
C THR A 826 -8.09 -8.35 35.67
N ASP A 827 -7.53 -8.91 34.59
CA ASP A 827 -6.90 -8.15 33.49
C ASP A 827 -6.81 -8.97 32.18
N SER A 828 -6.96 -8.30 31.03
CA SER A 828 -6.95 -8.82 29.63
C SER A 828 -7.11 -10.35 29.46
N ASN A 829 -8.37 -10.80 29.48
CA ASN A 829 -8.76 -12.19 29.77
C ASN A 829 -8.34 -13.26 28.73
N ASP A 830 -7.87 -12.87 27.55
CA ASP A 830 -7.54 -13.80 26.45
C ASP A 830 -6.17 -14.46 26.61
N LEU A 831 -5.21 -13.75 27.22
CA LEU A 831 -3.82 -14.20 27.31
C LEU A 831 -3.70 -15.44 28.18
N TYR A 832 -4.43 -15.50 29.31
CA TYR A 832 -4.41 -16.66 30.21
C TYR A 832 -4.85 -17.96 29.51
N LEU A 833 -5.97 -17.92 28.77
CA LEU A 833 -6.51 -19.10 28.08
C LEU A 833 -5.57 -19.57 26.95
N LYS A 834 -4.96 -18.62 26.24
CA LYS A 834 -3.95 -18.91 25.20
C LYS A 834 -2.69 -19.53 25.81
N GLN A 835 -2.19 -18.98 26.91
CA GLN A 835 -1.03 -19.50 27.65
C GLN A 835 -1.27 -20.94 28.13
N LEU A 836 -2.45 -21.23 28.69
CA LEU A 836 -2.80 -22.58 29.16
C LEU A 836 -2.85 -23.59 28.00
N THR A 837 -3.48 -23.20 26.88
CA THR A 837 -3.60 -24.06 25.70
C THR A 837 -2.22 -24.41 25.13
N LEU A 838 -1.34 -23.41 25.00
CA LEU A 838 0.02 -23.59 24.50
C LEU A 838 0.89 -24.41 25.47
N LEU A 839 0.75 -24.19 26.77
CA LEU A 839 1.45 -25.00 27.78
C LEU A 839 1.08 -26.47 27.66
N CYS A 840 -0.22 -26.79 27.69
CA CYS A 840 -0.69 -28.18 27.61
C CYS A 840 -0.25 -28.90 26.33
N ALA A 841 0.00 -28.17 25.24
CA ALA A 841 0.50 -28.73 23.98
C ALA A 841 2.01 -29.04 23.98
N ASN A 842 2.79 -28.43 24.88
CA ASN A 842 4.26 -28.53 24.90
C ASN A 842 4.82 -29.26 26.14
N VAL A 843 3.99 -29.58 27.13
CA VAL A 843 4.40 -30.31 28.34
C VAL A 843 4.00 -31.79 28.28
N GLU A 844 4.68 -32.61 29.09
CA GLU A 844 4.39 -34.04 29.22
C GLU A 844 2.94 -34.34 29.63
N LEU A 845 2.43 -35.51 29.21
CA LEU A 845 1.14 -36.01 29.68
C LEU A 845 1.16 -36.26 31.19
N GLY A 846 0.11 -35.86 31.89
CA GLY A 846 0.02 -35.90 33.35
C GLY A 846 0.63 -34.69 34.04
N TYR A 847 0.97 -33.62 33.32
CA TYR A 847 1.50 -32.39 33.92
C TYR A 847 0.54 -31.81 34.96
N TRP A 848 -0.77 -31.82 34.68
CA TRP A 848 -1.82 -31.41 35.62
C TRP A 848 -2.39 -32.60 36.38
N ASN A 849 -2.56 -32.45 37.71
CA ASN A 849 -3.30 -33.41 38.52
C ASN A 849 -4.78 -33.03 38.69
N GLU A 850 -5.59 -33.98 39.17
CA GLU A 850 -7.04 -33.82 39.36
C GLU A 850 -7.43 -32.57 40.18
N LYS A 851 -6.69 -32.26 41.26
CA LYS A 851 -6.97 -31.10 42.11
C LYS A 851 -6.63 -29.78 41.41
N GLU A 852 -5.51 -29.75 40.70
CA GLU A 852 -5.09 -28.58 39.91
C GLU A 852 -6.08 -28.29 38.77
N VAL A 853 -6.54 -29.34 38.08
CA VAL A 853 -7.58 -29.24 37.04
C VAL A 853 -8.87 -28.63 37.60
N LEU A 854 -9.33 -29.08 38.78
CA LEU A 854 -10.52 -28.52 39.41
C LEU A 854 -10.36 -27.03 39.75
N ILE A 855 -9.19 -26.60 40.22
CA ILE A 855 -8.89 -25.18 40.51
C ILE A 855 -8.97 -24.34 39.23
N ILE A 856 -8.31 -24.79 38.17
CA ILE A 856 -8.26 -24.06 36.89
C ILE A 856 -9.66 -24.02 36.25
N LEU A 857 -10.38 -25.14 36.25
CA LEU A 857 -11.74 -25.24 35.72
C LEU A 857 -12.70 -24.28 36.44
N ASN A 858 -12.61 -24.18 37.77
CA ASN A 858 -13.42 -23.22 38.53
C ASN A 858 -13.14 -21.76 38.12
N LYS A 859 -11.89 -21.41 37.81
CA LYS A 859 -11.55 -20.08 37.30
C LYS A 859 -12.14 -19.85 35.91
N ILE A 860 -12.01 -20.81 35.00
CA ILE A 860 -12.58 -20.71 33.65
C ILE A 860 -14.12 -20.64 33.73
N SER A 861 -14.76 -21.38 34.64
CA SER A 861 -16.20 -21.32 34.88
C SER A 861 -16.65 -19.93 35.35
N LYS A 862 -15.95 -19.32 36.32
CA LYS A 862 -16.21 -17.93 36.74
C LYS A 862 -16.04 -16.94 35.59
N TYR A 863 -15.01 -17.14 34.76
CA TYR A 863 -14.78 -16.32 33.58
C TYR A 863 -15.92 -16.46 32.56
N TRP A 864 -16.38 -17.68 32.28
CA TRP A 864 -17.54 -17.94 31.43
C TRP A 864 -18.77 -17.15 31.87
N TYR A 865 -19.12 -17.19 33.16
CA TYR A 865 -20.27 -16.45 33.67
C TYR A 865 -20.14 -14.94 33.44
N LYS A 866 -18.95 -14.38 33.63
CA LYS A 866 -18.67 -12.96 33.36
C LYS A 866 -18.85 -12.58 31.88
N ILE A 867 -18.40 -13.43 30.94
CA ILE A 867 -18.56 -13.14 29.50
C ILE A 867 -19.97 -13.43 29.00
N ALA A 868 -20.65 -14.41 29.59
CA ALA A 868 -22.02 -14.80 29.24
C ALA A 868 -23.07 -13.74 29.60
N GLU A 869 -22.74 -12.78 30.46
CA GLU A 869 -23.55 -11.60 30.79
C GLU A 869 -23.64 -10.57 29.65
N ASN A 870 -22.69 -10.57 28.71
CA ASN A 870 -22.62 -9.61 27.61
C ASN A 870 -22.43 -10.30 26.25
N THR A 871 -23.44 -11.07 25.83
CA THR A 871 -23.44 -11.80 24.55
C THR A 871 -23.48 -10.88 23.32
N ALA A 872 -23.77 -9.59 23.48
CA ALA A 872 -23.73 -8.60 22.41
C ALA A 872 -22.31 -8.11 22.08
N ASN A 873 -21.30 -8.50 22.88
CA ASN A 873 -19.91 -8.19 22.61
C ASN A 873 -19.43 -8.94 21.35
N ILE A 874 -18.82 -8.23 20.41
CA ILE A 874 -18.27 -8.79 19.16
C ILE A 874 -17.21 -9.89 19.44
N MET A 875 -16.52 -9.81 20.59
CA MET A 875 -15.52 -10.81 21.01
C MET A 875 -16.12 -11.99 21.79
N PHE A 876 -17.43 -12.03 22.04
CA PHE A 876 -18.08 -13.07 22.86
C PHE A 876 -17.80 -14.47 22.31
N GLU A 877 -18.00 -14.67 21.01
CA GLU A 877 -17.83 -15.99 20.38
C GLU A 877 -16.36 -16.44 20.41
N ASP A 878 -15.42 -15.56 20.04
CA ASP A 878 -13.99 -15.88 20.03
C ASP A 878 -13.45 -16.22 21.42
N ASN A 879 -13.82 -15.44 22.44
CA ASN A 879 -13.38 -15.66 23.81
C ASN A 879 -13.99 -16.92 24.42
N SER A 880 -15.25 -17.21 24.09
CA SER A 880 -15.90 -18.45 24.48
C SER A 880 -15.19 -19.66 23.85
N ARG A 881 -14.85 -19.60 22.56
CA ARG A 881 -14.09 -20.66 21.88
C ARG A 881 -12.69 -20.87 22.48
N LYS A 882 -11.96 -19.79 22.82
CA LYS A 882 -10.67 -19.90 23.53
C LYS A 882 -10.82 -20.65 24.85
N ALA A 883 -11.91 -20.43 25.59
CA ALA A 883 -12.19 -21.15 26.83
C ALA A 883 -12.46 -22.65 26.57
N VAL A 884 -13.29 -22.98 25.56
CA VAL A 884 -13.53 -24.37 25.11
C VAL A 884 -12.22 -25.08 24.79
N TYR A 885 -11.33 -24.44 24.02
CA TYR A 885 -10.05 -25.04 23.63
C TYR A 885 -9.07 -25.19 24.81
N ALA A 886 -9.01 -24.21 25.71
CA ALA A 886 -8.17 -24.29 26.91
C ALA A 886 -8.62 -25.43 27.83
N ILE A 887 -9.94 -25.60 28.03
CA ILE A 887 -10.51 -26.73 28.76
C ILE A 887 -10.12 -28.04 28.08
N ALA A 888 -10.36 -28.16 26.77
CA ALA A 888 -10.08 -29.38 26.03
C ALA A 888 -8.59 -29.77 26.05
N ALA A 889 -7.67 -28.80 26.01
CA ALA A 889 -6.23 -29.03 26.08
C ALA A 889 -5.78 -29.46 27.48
N MET A 890 -6.31 -28.81 28.53
CA MET A 890 -6.03 -29.18 29.92
C MET A 890 -6.52 -30.60 30.25
N LEU A 891 -7.73 -30.95 29.81
CA LEU A 891 -8.31 -32.27 30.03
C LEU A 891 -7.56 -33.37 29.28
N GLU A 892 -7.12 -33.09 28.05
CA GLU A 892 -6.28 -34.00 27.28
C GLU A 892 -4.95 -34.28 28.00
N ASN A 893 -4.32 -33.24 28.56
CA ASN A 893 -3.05 -33.37 29.27
C ASN A 893 -3.17 -34.11 30.61
N CYS A 894 -4.25 -33.94 31.38
CA CYS A 894 -4.42 -34.49 32.73
C CYS A 894 -4.20 -36.02 32.82
N ASN A 895 -4.48 -36.77 31.76
CA ASN A 895 -4.32 -38.24 31.61
C ASN A 895 -5.06 -39.13 32.64
N SER A 896 -5.35 -38.66 33.85
CA SER A 896 -6.13 -39.32 34.91
C SER A 896 -7.65 -39.11 34.75
N MET A 897 -8.45 -39.88 35.49
CA MET A 897 -9.88 -39.58 35.62
C MET A 897 -10.08 -38.22 36.29
N ILE A 898 -10.99 -37.42 35.74
CA ILE A 898 -11.41 -36.15 36.35
C ILE A 898 -12.32 -36.42 37.55
N SER A 899 -12.25 -35.56 38.57
CA SER A 899 -13.13 -35.62 39.74
C SER A 899 -14.61 -35.52 39.34
N ASP A 900 -15.50 -36.11 40.13
CA ASP A 900 -16.96 -35.99 39.94
C ASP A 900 -17.41 -34.52 39.98
N GLU A 901 -16.81 -33.71 40.84
CA GLU A 901 -17.07 -32.27 40.93
C GLU A 901 -16.69 -31.53 39.63
N ALA A 902 -15.50 -31.81 39.07
CA ALA A 902 -15.09 -31.25 37.78
C ALA A 902 -16.02 -31.70 36.64
N ARG A 903 -16.48 -32.96 36.67
CA ARG A 903 -17.44 -33.50 35.69
C ARG A 903 -18.78 -32.76 35.75
N GLU A 904 -19.33 -32.49 36.94
CA GLU A 904 -20.57 -31.73 37.08
C GLU A 904 -20.45 -30.30 36.54
N ILE A 905 -19.34 -29.62 36.83
CA ILE A 905 -19.06 -28.27 36.30
C ILE A 905 -18.99 -28.30 34.77
N LEU A 906 -18.29 -29.28 34.19
CA LEU A 906 -18.16 -29.43 32.75
C LEU A 906 -19.50 -29.70 32.06
N ILE A 907 -20.36 -30.56 32.61
CA ILE A 907 -21.72 -30.81 32.08
C ILE A 907 -22.52 -29.51 32.04
N LYS A 908 -22.49 -28.76 33.16
CA LYS A 908 -23.21 -27.49 33.27
C LYS A 908 -22.71 -26.47 32.26
N LEU A 909 -21.39 -26.32 32.13
CA LEU A 909 -20.76 -25.42 31.16
C LEU A 909 -21.10 -25.81 29.72
N ALA A 910 -21.02 -27.10 29.37
CA ALA A 910 -21.37 -27.58 28.03
C ALA A 910 -22.83 -27.22 27.68
N HIS A 911 -23.75 -27.44 28.60
CA HIS A 911 -25.16 -27.11 28.39
C HIS A 911 -25.38 -25.61 28.18
N GLU A 912 -24.88 -24.77 29.08
CA GLU A 912 -25.03 -23.30 29.00
C GLU A 912 -24.35 -22.71 27.76
N MET A 913 -23.17 -23.23 27.38
CA MET A 913 -22.45 -22.80 26.18
C MET A 913 -23.23 -23.15 24.91
N ASN A 914 -23.75 -24.38 24.81
CA ASN A 914 -24.54 -24.81 23.66
C ASN A 914 -25.86 -24.01 23.54
N GLU A 915 -26.53 -23.67 24.65
CA GLU A 915 -27.73 -22.80 24.65
C GLU A 915 -27.45 -21.41 24.06
N LYS A 916 -26.20 -20.92 24.22
CA LYS A 916 -25.74 -19.64 23.67
C LYS A 916 -25.08 -19.76 22.30
N GLY A 917 -25.19 -20.93 21.64
CA GLY A 917 -24.66 -21.17 20.29
C GLY A 917 -23.15 -21.43 20.23
N ILE A 918 -22.50 -21.73 21.36
CA ILE A 918 -21.08 -22.08 21.43
C ILE A 918 -20.95 -23.62 21.48
N TYR A 919 -20.41 -24.19 20.41
CA TYR A 919 -20.19 -25.64 20.32
C TYR A 919 -19.04 -26.10 21.23
N THR A 920 -19.24 -27.23 21.90
CA THR A 920 -18.35 -27.75 22.97
C THR A 920 -17.88 -29.19 22.72
N LYS A 921 -18.05 -29.70 21.48
CA LYS A 921 -17.75 -31.09 21.13
C LYS A 921 -16.28 -31.45 21.41
N CYS A 922 -15.36 -30.47 21.33
CA CYS A 922 -13.94 -30.64 21.66
C CYS A 922 -13.65 -31.12 23.09
N PHE A 923 -14.49 -30.77 24.08
CA PHE A 923 -14.32 -31.26 25.46
C PHE A 923 -15.44 -32.19 25.93
N ASP A 924 -16.57 -32.27 25.21
CA ASP A 924 -17.65 -33.22 25.48
C ASP A 924 -17.16 -34.69 25.50
N ILE A 925 -16.13 -35.01 24.71
CA ILE A 925 -15.47 -36.32 24.68
C ILE A 925 -15.02 -36.81 26.08
N PHE A 926 -14.73 -35.88 27.00
CA PHE A 926 -14.30 -36.20 28.35
C PHE A 926 -15.47 -36.38 29.35
N ILE A 927 -16.70 -36.05 28.93
CA ILE A 927 -17.90 -35.98 29.77
C ILE A 927 -18.93 -37.03 29.36
N LEU A 928 -19.36 -37.01 28.10
CA LEU A 928 -20.50 -37.73 27.54
C LEU A 928 -20.00 -38.60 26.38
N ARG A 929 -19.58 -39.82 26.70
CA ARG A 929 -19.23 -40.81 25.67
C ARG A 929 -20.41 -41.73 25.43
N ASP A 930 -21.31 -41.32 24.54
CA ASP A 930 -22.38 -42.16 24.02
C ASP A 930 -22.36 -42.22 22.49
N GLU A 931 -23.08 -43.19 21.92
CA GLU A 931 -23.20 -43.36 20.47
C GLU A 931 -23.78 -42.11 19.78
N GLN A 932 -24.53 -41.28 20.51
CA GLN A 932 -25.13 -40.08 19.96
C GLN A 932 -24.07 -39.02 19.71
N TRP A 933 -23.14 -38.81 20.65
CA TRP A 933 -22.01 -37.91 20.47
C TRP A 933 -21.15 -38.33 19.27
N GLU A 934 -20.86 -39.63 19.13
CA GLU A 934 -20.06 -40.16 18.02
C GLU A 934 -20.72 -39.92 16.66
N ARG A 935 -22.06 -40.10 16.56
CA ARG A 935 -22.84 -39.76 15.36
C ARG A 935 -22.86 -38.27 15.08
N ASP A 936 -23.16 -37.45 16.09
CA ASP A 936 -23.26 -35.99 15.97
C ASP A 936 -21.96 -35.41 15.40
N VAL A 937 -20.80 -35.81 15.95
CA VAL A 937 -19.50 -35.30 15.49
C VAL A 937 -19.24 -35.71 14.04
N GLN A 938 -19.56 -36.94 13.65
CA GLN A 938 -19.42 -37.44 12.27
C GLN A 938 -20.32 -36.76 11.24
N GLU A 939 -21.49 -36.28 11.64
CA GLU A 939 -22.41 -35.55 10.76
C GLU A 939 -22.06 -34.05 10.70
N ASN A 940 -21.70 -33.47 11.85
CA ASN A 940 -21.46 -32.04 12.00
C ASN A 940 -20.24 -31.51 11.23
N ILE A 941 -19.26 -32.36 10.87
CA ILE A 941 -18.17 -31.94 9.97
C ILE A 941 -18.67 -31.52 8.58
N PHE A 942 -19.88 -31.91 8.19
CA PHE A 942 -20.52 -31.51 6.93
C PHE A 942 -21.48 -30.31 7.10
N ALA A 943 -21.59 -29.74 8.31
CA ALA A 943 -22.43 -28.57 8.57
C ALA A 943 -21.96 -27.33 7.79
N MET A 944 -22.90 -26.45 7.45
CA MET A 944 -22.61 -25.15 6.80
C MET A 944 -22.05 -24.12 7.79
N ASN A 945 -22.29 -24.30 9.09
CA ASN A 945 -21.73 -23.44 10.13
C ASN A 945 -20.24 -23.80 10.35
N GLU A 946 -19.36 -22.81 10.15
CA GLU A 946 -17.90 -22.98 10.28
C GLU A 946 -17.49 -23.43 11.70
N SER A 947 -18.04 -22.79 12.73
CA SER A 947 -17.75 -23.10 14.14
C SER A 947 -18.09 -24.55 14.46
N GLN A 948 -19.27 -25.01 14.04
CA GLN A 948 -19.76 -26.37 14.25
C GLN A 948 -18.88 -27.42 13.53
N SER A 949 -18.53 -27.12 12.28
CA SER A 949 -17.70 -27.98 11.44
C SER A 949 -16.29 -28.12 12.02
N ILE A 950 -15.63 -27.00 12.36
CA ILE A 950 -14.27 -26.98 12.90
C ILE A 950 -14.20 -27.60 14.30
N ASP A 951 -15.17 -27.29 15.19
CA ASP A 951 -15.24 -27.89 16.53
C ASP A 951 -15.38 -29.42 16.46
N SER A 952 -16.23 -29.92 15.55
CA SER A 952 -16.40 -31.36 15.34
C SER A 952 -15.15 -32.02 14.75
N LEU A 953 -14.48 -31.37 13.79
CA LEU A 953 -13.20 -31.86 13.24
C LEU A 953 -12.12 -31.98 14.32
N ARG A 954 -11.98 -30.98 15.19
CA ARG A 954 -11.03 -31.01 16.32
C ARG A 954 -11.41 -32.07 17.36
N ALA A 955 -12.69 -32.26 17.62
CA ALA A 955 -13.18 -33.33 18.49
C ALA A 955 -12.81 -34.71 17.94
N MET A 956 -12.94 -34.93 16.62
CA MET A 956 -12.46 -36.15 15.97
C MET A 956 -10.95 -36.35 16.11
N GLU A 957 -10.14 -35.31 15.86
CA GLU A 957 -8.68 -35.40 16.01
C GLU A 957 -8.30 -35.87 17.42
N LYS A 958 -8.91 -35.29 18.46
CA LYS A 958 -8.71 -35.68 19.85
C LYS A 958 -9.14 -37.13 20.12
N TYR A 959 -10.28 -37.56 19.57
CA TYR A 959 -10.75 -38.94 19.69
C TYR A 959 -9.77 -39.93 19.06
N ILE A 960 -9.33 -39.65 17.84
CA ILE A 960 -8.40 -40.49 17.08
C ILE A 960 -7.06 -40.63 17.83
N LYS A 961 -6.53 -39.54 18.39
CA LYS A 961 -5.28 -39.57 19.17
C LYS A 961 -5.41 -40.40 20.45
N ARG A 962 -6.55 -40.33 21.13
CA ARG A 962 -6.76 -41.01 22.42
C ARG A 962 -7.11 -42.49 22.29
N TYR A 963 -7.84 -42.86 21.24
CA TYR A 963 -8.34 -44.22 21.04
C TYR A 963 -7.97 -44.76 19.64
N PRO A 964 -6.66 -44.87 19.34
CA PRO A 964 -6.21 -45.24 17.99
C PRO A 964 -6.70 -46.63 17.54
N ASP A 965 -6.90 -47.56 18.47
CA ASP A 965 -7.32 -48.94 18.18
C ASP A 965 -8.85 -49.14 18.10
N SER A 966 -9.65 -48.06 18.23
CA SER A 966 -11.12 -48.14 18.15
C SER A 966 -11.60 -48.29 16.70
N VAL A 967 -12.65 -49.09 16.47
CA VAL A 967 -13.28 -49.22 15.14
C VAL A 967 -13.80 -47.86 14.65
N ILE A 968 -14.37 -47.06 15.56
CA ILE A 968 -14.92 -45.73 15.29
C ILE A 968 -13.83 -44.75 14.81
N THR A 969 -12.59 -44.92 15.24
CA THR A 969 -11.44 -44.10 14.81
C THR A 969 -11.17 -44.27 13.32
N SER A 970 -11.32 -45.49 12.78
CA SER A 970 -11.20 -45.75 11.34
C SER A 970 -12.33 -45.10 10.54
N GLU A 971 -13.57 -45.14 11.06
CA GLU A 971 -14.73 -44.48 10.44
C GLU A 971 -14.58 -42.96 10.42
N MET A 972 -14.14 -42.36 11.53
CA MET A 972 -13.90 -40.91 11.61
C MET A 972 -12.79 -40.46 10.65
N LEU A 973 -11.70 -41.23 10.53
CA LEU A 973 -10.65 -40.96 9.55
C LEU A 973 -11.19 -41.02 8.11
N GLU A 974 -12.03 -42.01 7.79
CA GLU A 974 -12.65 -42.12 6.47
C GLU A 974 -13.56 -40.92 6.17
N LYS A 975 -14.31 -40.42 7.16
CA LYS A 975 -15.14 -39.22 7.03
C LYS A 975 -14.31 -37.96 6.78
N ILE A 976 -13.17 -37.80 7.46
CA ILE A 976 -12.23 -36.69 7.24
C ILE A 976 -11.67 -36.76 5.81
N VAL A 977 -11.25 -37.94 5.36
CA VAL A 977 -10.76 -38.15 4.00
C VAL A 977 -11.86 -37.84 2.97
N LYS A 978 -13.09 -38.28 3.21
CA LYS A 978 -14.23 -37.99 2.34
C LYS A 978 -14.54 -36.49 2.26
N LEU A 979 -14.39 -35.75 3.35
CA LEU A 979 -14.53 -34.29 3.35
C LEU A 979 -13.54 -33.63 2.38
N ILE A 980 -12.29 -34.11 2.39
CA ILE A 980 -11.23 -33.63 1.49
C ILE A 980 -11.50 -34.02 0.04
N GLU A 981 -11.91 -35.27 -0.23
CA GLU A 981 -12.32 -35.75 -1.56
C GLU A 981 -13.42 -34.88 -2.18
N LEU A 982 -14.39 -34.47 -1.35
CA LEU A 982 -15.50 -33.61 -1.76
C LEU A 982 -15.13 -32.12 -1.83
N ARG A 983 -13.93 -31.73 -1.36
CA ARG A 983 -13.51 -30.33 -1.18
C ARG A 983 -14.56 -29.50 -0.43
N LYS A 984 -15.18 -30.10 0.60
CA LYS A 984 -16.28 -29.47 1.33
C LYS A 984 -15.76 -28.32 2.18
N GLU A 985 -16.36 -27.15 2.00
CA GLU A 985 -16.19 -26.00 2.87
C GLU A 985 -17.48 -25.71 3.65
N PRO A 986 -17.39 -25.12 4.86
CA PRO A 986 -16.16 -24.82 5.61
C PRO A 986 -15.54 -26.09 6.25
N GLY A 987 -14.21 -26.17 6.31
CA GLY A 987 -13.49 -27.18 7.09
C GLY A 987 -12.39 -27.94 6.33
N LEU A 988 -12.25 -27.71 5.03
CA LEU A 988 -11.25 -28.40 4.20
C LEU A 988 -9.83 -28.16 4.72
N LEU A 989 -9.47 -26.90 4.97
CA LEU A 989 -8.15 -26.54 5.50
C LEU A 989 -7.86 -27.24 6.83
N SER A 990 -8.84 -27.27 7.75
CA SER A 990 -8.70 -27.94 9.04
C SER A 990 -8.54 -29.46 8.88
N ALA A 991 -9.28 -30.09 7.96
CA ALA A 991 -9.17 -31.52 7.70
C ALA A 991 -7.77 -31.91 7.17
N ILE A 992 -7.17 -31.09 6.30
CA ILE A 992 -5.81 -31.33 5.79
C ILE A 992 -4.78 -31.22 6.92
N TRP A 993 -4.89 -30.20 7.79
CA TRP A 993 -4.01 -30.05 8.95
C TRP A 993 -4.16 -31.19 9.96
N ILE A 994 -5.36 -31.71 10.16
CA ILE A 994 -5.59 -32.89 11.02
C ILE A 994 -4.85 -34.09 10.45
N LEU A 995 -4.96 -34.37 9.14
CA LEU A 995 -4.18 -35.44 8.52
C LEU A 995 -2.68 -35.20 8.68
N HIS A 996 -2.20 -33.97 8.49
CA HIS A 996 -0.80 -33.61 8.73
C HIS A 996 -0.36 -33.95 10.17
N ASN A 997 -1.16 -33.60 11.18
CA ASN A 997 -0.82 -33.84 12.58
C ASN A 997 -0.82 -35.34 12.93
N LEU A 998 -1.76 -36.10 12.38
CA LEU A 998 -1.83 -37.55 12.57
C LEU A 998 -0.61 -38.26 11.93
N VAL A 999 -0.20 -37.79 10.75
CA VAL A 999 1.01 -38.26 10.05
C VAL A 999 2.27 -37.88 10.84
N TYR A 1000 2.36 -36.63 11.30
CA TYR A 1000 3.48 -36.13 12.10
C TYR A 1000 3.69 -36.94 13.38
N THR A 1001 2.61 -37.29 14.07
CA THR A 1001 2.65 -38.10 15.31
C THR A 1001 2.84 -39.60 15.07
N LYS A 1002 2.96 -40.04 13.81
CA LYS A 1002 3.05 -41.46 13.40
C LYS A 1002 1.94 -42.32 14.03
N ASN A 1003 0.72 -41.78 14.07
CA ASN A 1003 -0.42 -42.44 14.70
C ASN A 1003 -0.72 -43.78 14.02
N THR A 1004 -0.96 -44.83 14.82
CA THR A 1004 -1.15 -46.20 14.32
C THR A 1004 -2.39 -46.39 13.45
N VAL A 1005 -3.36 -45.47 13.50
CA VAL A 1005 -4.55 -45.49 12.62
C VAL A 1005 -4.19 -45.33 11.14
N ILE A 1006 -3.09 -44.65 10.81
CA ILE A 1006 -2.67 -44.44 9.42
C ILE A 1006 -1.79 -45.62 9.01
N ASP A 1007 -2.41 -46.61 8.36
CA ASP A 1007 -1.72 -47.76 7.81
C ASP A 1007 -1.15 -47.48 6.41
N THR A 1008 -0.54 -48.50 5.80
CA THR A 1008 0.07 -48.37 4.46
C THR A 1008 -0.96 -48.00 3.38
N ILE A 1009 -2.20 -48.51 3.50
CA ILE A 1009 -3.29 -48.23 2.56
C ILE A 1009 -3.77 -46.79 2.71
N GLY A 1010 -3.87 -46.30 3.96
CA GLY A 1010 -4.16 -44.92 4.30
C GLY A 1010 -3.15 -43.96 3.68
N ILE A 1011 -1.85 -44.27 3.75
CA ILE A 1011 -0.79 -43.48 3.10
C ILE A 1011 -1.00 -43.40 1.59
N GLU A 1012 -1.27 -44.52 0.91
CA GLU A 1012 -1.53 -44.53 -0.54
C GLU A 1012 -2.80 -43.77 -0.93
N ARG A 1013 -3.81 -43.73 -0.05
CA ARG A 1013 -5.01 -42.92 -0.26
C ARG A 1013 -4.69 -41.43 -0.10
N ILE A 1014 -3.95 -41.04 0.93
CA ILE A 1014 -3.54 -39.64 1.13
C ILE A 1014 -2.65 -39.15 -0.01
N ASP A 1015 -1.71 -39.97 -0.50
CA ASP A 1015 -0.89 -39.62 -1.67
C ASP A 1015 -1.74 -39.35 -2.92
N ARG A 1016 -2.74 -40.20 -3.19
CA ARG A 1016 -3.68 -39.97 -4.31
C ARG A 1016 -4.48 -38.69 -4.15
N LEU A 1017 -4.89 -38.34 -2.93
CA LEU A 1017 -5.58 -37.07 -2.65
C LEU A 1017 -4.68 -35.88 -2.91
N LEU A 1018 -3.43 -35.93 -2.45
CA LEU A 1018 -2.45 -34.89 -2.71
C LEU A 1018 -2.23 -34.66 -4.21
N PHE A 1019 -2.16 -35.74 -5.01
CA PHE A 1019 -2.06 -35.63 -6.46
C PHE A 1019 -3.26 -34.88 -7.07
N PHE A 1020 -4.48 -35.25 -6.67
CA PHE A 1020 -5.71 -34.61 -7.14
C PHE A 1020 -5.82 -33.12 -6.71
N LEU A 1021 -5.46 -32.81 -5.46
CA LEU A 1021 -5.48 -31.45 -4.94
C LEU A 1021 -4.46 -30.55 -5.66
N ALA A 1022 -3.31 -31.08 -6.07
CA ALA A 1022 -2.31 -30.33 -6.82
C ALA A 1022 -2.83 -29.83 -8.18
N GLU A 1023 -3.67 -30.62 -8.86
CA GLU A 1023 -4.26 -30.25 -10.16
C GLU A 1023 -5.42 -29.25 -10.01
N LEU A 1024 -6.14 -29.28 -8.89
CA LEU A 1024 -7.38 -28.52 -8.71
C LEU A 1024 -7.23 -27.19 -7.99
N ILE A 1025 -6.19 -27.02 -7.18
CA ILE A 1025 -5.94 -25.80 -6.42
C ILE A 1025 -4.84 -25.02 -7.15
N ASN A 1026 -5.18 -24.32 -8.23
CA ASN A 1026 -4.22 -23.53 -9.01
C ASN A 1026 -4.51 -22.01 -8.92
N TYR A 1027 -3.53 -21.20 -9.33
CA TYR A 1027 -3.62 -19.73 -9.30
C TYR A 1027 -4.29 -19.13 -10.53
N ASP A 1028 -4.28 -19.84 -11.66
CA ASP A 1028 -4.75 -19.33 -12.95
C ASP A 1028 -6.26 -19.10 -12.97
N ASN A 1029 -7.02 -19.96 -12.27
CA ASN A 1029 -8.49 -19.90 -12.24
C ASN A 1029 -9.05 -19.25 -10.98
N ALA A 1030 -8.20 -18.78 -10.06
CA ALA A 1030 -8.64 -18.24 -8.78
C ALA A 1030 -8.94 -16.74 -8.90
N ALA A 1031 -10.15 -16.33 -8.51
CA ALA A 1031 -10.48 -14.92 -8.38
C ALA A 1031 -9.63 -14.27 -7.27
N MET A 1032 -9.37 -12.97 -7.37
CA MET A 1032 -8.51 -12.23 -6.42
C MET A 1032 -8.87 -12.50 -4.94
N LYS A 1033 -10.17 -12.57 -4.62
CA LYS A 1033 -10.68 -12.82 -3.27
C LYS A 1033 -10.33 -14.21 -2.72
N ASP A 1034 -10.09 -15.18 -3.60
CA ASP A 1034 -9.88 -16.59 -3.27
C ASP A 1034 -8.39 -16.97 -3.24
N ILE A 1035 -7.49 -16.15 -3.80
CA ILE A 1035 -6.04 -16.42 -3.87
C ILE A 1035 -5.42 -16.69 -2.50
N LYS A 1036 -5.82 -15.93 -1.47
CA LYS A 1036 -5.32 -16.14 -0.11
C LYS A 1036 -5.65 -17.54 0.39
N HIS A 1037 -6.91 -17.97 0.23
CA HIS A 1037 -7.39 -19.29 0.61
C HIS A 1037 -6.70 -20.40 -0.20
N CYS A 1038 -6.49 -20.17 -1.50
CA CYS A 1038 -5.71 -21.09 -2.35
C CYS A 1038 -4.28 -21.30 -1.80
N ILE A 1039 -3.57 -20.23 -1.43
CA ILE A 1039 -2.23 -20.34 -0.84
C ILE A 1039 -2.27 -21.14 0.47
N GLU A 1040 -3.24 -20.88 1.35
CA GLU A 1040 -3.39 -21.60 2.63
C GLU A 1040 -3.65 -23.10 2.42
N LEU A 1041 -4.50 -23.46 1.46
CA LEU A 1041 -4.73 -24.86 1.10
C LEU A 1041 -3.48 -25.53 0.50
N ARG A 1042 -2.78 -24.84 -0.42
CA ARG A 1042 -1.54 -25.33 -1.02
C ARG A 1042 -0.45 -25.51 0.04
N GLN A 1043 -0.36 -24.58 1.00
CA GLN A 1043 0.55 -24.67 2.14
C GLN A 1043 0.25 -25.91 2.98
N ALA A 1044 -1.01 -26.15 3.34
CA ALA A 1044 -1.39 -27.33 4.11
C ALA A 1044 -1.10 -28.64 3.36
N CYS A 1045 -1.33 -28.67 2.04
CA CYS A 1045 -1.01 -29.83 1.20
C CYS A 1045 0.51 -30.08 1.11
N ALA A 1046 1.31 -29.03 0.92
CA ALA A 1046 2.76 -29.13 0.87
C ALA A 1046 3.34 -29.63 2.21
N ALA A 1047 2.81 -29.13 3.34
CA ALA A 1047 3.21 -29.59 4.67
C ALA A 1047 2.86 -31.07 4.89
N LEU A 1048 1.65 -31.49 4.53
CA LEU A 1048 1.23 -32.89 4.59
C LEU A 1048 2.09 -33.80 3.71
N ALA A 1049 2.39 -33.36 2.48
CA ALA A 1049 3.26 -34.09 1.54
C ALA A 1049 4.68 -34.27 2.12
N PHE A 1050 5.24 -33.23 2.72
CA PHE A 1050 6.55 -33.30 3.37
C PHE A 1050 6.55 -34.28 4.56
N ARG A 1051 5.50 -34.30 5.39
CA ARG A 1051 5.42 -35.27 6.49
C ARG A 1051 5.28 -36.72 6.02
N LEU A 1052 4.59 -36.96 4.90
CA LEU A 1052 4.55 -38.28 4.28
C LEU A 1052 5.90 -38.70 3.70
N PHE A 1053 6.65 -37.76 3.13
CA PHE A 1053 8.01 -37.97 2.67
C PHE A 1053 8.93 -38.39 3.83
N ASP A 1054 8.89 -37.66 4.94
CA ASP A 1054 9.68 -37.96 6.15
C ASP A 1054 9.30 -39.31 6.80
N TRP A 1055 8.02 -39.71 6.72
CA TRP A 1055 7.59 -41.02 7.22
C TRP A 1055 8.16 -42.18 6.39
N LYS A 1056 8.27 -42.05 5.06
CA LYS A 1056 8.79 -43.11 4.17
C LYS A 1056 10.19 -42.77 3.67
N THR A 1057 11.21 -43.34 4.29
CA THR A 1057 12.60 -43.22 3.81
C THR A 1057 12.86 -43.88 2.44
N VAL A 1058 11.95 -44.72 1.89
CA VAL A 1058 12.11 -45.31 0.55
C VAL A 1058 10.73 -45.56 -0.12
N ASN A 1059 10.49 -44.95 -1.29
CA ASN A 1059 9.29 -44.96 -2.16
C ASN A 1059 8.12 -44.04 -1.75
N CYS A 1060 8.26 -42.75 -2.10
CA CYS A 1060 7.16 -41.78 -2.10
C CYS A 1060 6.24 -42.00 -3.32
N GLY A 1061 4.94 -41.78 -3.14
CA GLY A 1061 3.94 -41.90 -4.20
C GLY A 1061 3.96 -40.70 -5.15
N LYS A 1062 3.09 -40.73 -6.17
CA LYS A 1062 3.05 -39.70 -7.23
C LYS A 1062 2.61 -38.33 -6.69
N GLY A 1063 1.74 -38.30 -5.69
CA GLY A 1063 1.25 -37.06 -5.10
C GLY A 1063 2.35 -36.32 -4.33
N VAL A 1064 3.10 -37.03 -3.50
CA VAL A 1064 4.23 -36.47 -2.74
C VAL A 1064 5.29 -35.90 -3.69
N GLU A 1065 5.68 -36.64 -4.74
CA GLU A 1065 6.65 -36.13 -5.73
C GLU A 1065 6.11 -34.92 -6.49
N LYS A 1066 4.80 -34.86 -6.80
CA LYS A 1066 4.21 -33.69 -7.45
C LYS A 1066 4.30 -32.44 -6.57
N TRP A 1067 4.01 -32.56 -5.27
CA TRP A 1067 4.16 -31.44 -4.33
C TRP A 1067 5.63 -31.05 -4.08
N ARG A 1068 6.54 -32.03 -4.14
CA ARG A 1068 7.98 -31.78 -4.10
C ARG A 1068 8.44 -30.94 -5.31
N GLU A 1069 7.96 -31.24 -6.51
CA GLU A 1069 8.22 -30.43 -7.73
C GLU A 1069 7.64 -29.02 -7.59
N ILE A 1070 6.39 -28.91 -7.12
CA ILE A 1070 5.73 -27.62 -6.86
C ILE A 1070 6.58 -26.75 -5.92
N CYS A 1071 7.07 -27.31 -4.81
CA CYS A 1071 7.88 -26.58 -3.84
C CYS A 1071 9.27 -26.18 -4.37
N LYS A 1072 9.76 -26.80 -5.44
CA LYS A 1072 11.00 -26.38 -6.13
C LYS A 1072 10.79 -25.22 -7.09
N SER A 1073 9.57 -25.03 -7.59
CA SER A 1073 9.28 -24.01 -8.59
C SER A 1073 9.54 -22.61 -8.03
N SER A 1074 10.18 -21.73 -8.81
CA SER A 1074 10.29 -20.30 -8.49
C SER A 1074 8.96 -19.57 -8.65
N ASP A 1075 8.00 -20.19 -9.36
CA ASP A 1075 6.69 -19.61 -9.60
C ASP A 1075 5.69 -19.89 -8.49
N GLU A 1076 6.10 -20.65 -7.48
CA GLU A 1076 5.30 -20.96 -6.30
C GLU A 1076 5.56 -19.95 -5.17
N ALA A 1077 4.54 -19.68 -4.35
CA ALA A 1077 4.66 -18.78 -3.21
C ALA A 1077 5.61 -19.34 -2.14
N ASN A 1078 6.42 -18.50 -1.53
CA ASN A 1078 7.38 -18.87 -0.49
C ASN A 1078 6.69 -19.48 0.72
N GLU A 1079 5.46 -19.06 1.08
CA GLU A 1079 4.70 -19.69 2.15
C GLU A 1079 4.46 -21.18 1.91
N VAL A 1080 4.29 -21.59 0.63
CA VAL A 1080 4.12 -22.99 0.21
C VAL A 1080 5.48 -23.68 0.08
N ARG A 1081 6.44 -23.06 -0.63
CA ARG A 1081 7.79 -23.61 -0.83
C ARG A 1081 8.50 -23.92 0.49
N ASN A 1082 8.38 -23.01 1.46
CA ASN A 1082 8.99 -23.15 2.78
C ASN A 1082 8.37 -24.27 3.61
N GLN A 1083 7.27 -24.90 3.16
CA GLN A 1083 6.74 -26.11 3.81
C GLN A 1083 7.62 -27.34 3.54
N TRP A 1084 8.40 -27.34 2.47
CA TRP A 1084 9.37 -28.40 2.18
C TRP A 1084 10.73 -28.08 2.80
N ILE A 1085 11.26 -28.96 3.65
CA ILE A 1085 12.65 -28.88 4.14
C ILE A 1085 13.49 -29.77 3.22
N TRP A 1086 14.52 -29.20 2.60
CA TRP A 1086 15.33 -29.84 1.56
C TRP A 1086 16.45 -30.69 2.11
#